data_AF-A0A937UM65-F1
#
_entry.id   AF-A0A937UM65-F1
#
_cell.length_a   1.000
_cell.length_b   1.000
_cell.length_c   1.000
_cell.angle_alpha   90.00
_cell.angle_beta   90.00
_cell.angle_gamma   90.00
#
_symmetry.space_group_name_H-M   'P 1'
#
loop_
_entity.id
_entity.type
_entity.pdbx_description
1 polymer ?
#
loop_
_entity_poly.entity_id
_entity_poly.type
_entity_poly.pdbx_seq_one_letter_code
_entity_poly.pdbx_strand_id
1 'polypeptide(L)'
;MSEADAGGAGLPEPRTAAEPTAARGPGAPPGSVSEPERWDFLVSYASPDKGWAEWIAWELENAGCRVWFEDWDAPPGSQAVAAVDQAVQRAERTVVVWSPAYAGSTATGQWHVAYKTDQDGGGRRVLVVRIVDFELSGLLQPITPIDLFGRSEPEVRAVLRLAARRAISGERGKPKARPPFPGSAPLVGPPPFPGGKPPVWRVPWSPNPHFAGREGDLAALRAALGSGPAAVIPVALYGLGGVGKTQLAAEYCHRYKADYDVVWWVPAESSAVALTSLAELAAHLGIREEASYPDAFADAGTRFTEGHAAGGQMAVAAGIGTSLDSRAAGAVEALRRGRPYRRWLVVVDNAEAPSDLHGLLSAAGGDGHVIVTSRDPAWAGHARAIELDVLDRAESVALLRARCRWLTDADADRLADLLGDLPLALEQAAGWLSTTGMKVDLYARLLTARTSEILATGKPAYYPVPVAAAWTVALDRLSDPVAHAVLRLLAVLAPRPVPVDLVVDADLGEPTDPLAVLDAVDRVSRQGLVRVTGEGLVMHRLVQAVLRERATPADLAEARGRARALLAAAAPGNPTEPANWPTYALIYPHALSVDLVDAPLEDRASRRLLLDLVRSQGAAGNARAVVGLARDARQRWTSALGADHPDVLSAMRLEAGSLFGLGRLAAARDLEREVLRRLRELAGEDDPATMNAKSALADTLWSTGEFDEASRLDAEVFAARTRLLGPDDPSRLRAATQRSDGLAQLGEHAQAETLRVDTYARARAALGDDHPDTLRAQVRVARSLRHRGEYGPAAAVFDDVLRRRRTLFGDDDRRTLDAALELATCLRTAGRLTESAALLRQVVDGRRRVLGEDHPDTMSATRELARAVLRTEEPAAAVGLFRQVRAAYGRRLGVGHPSALTAAIDVAEALRELGDHAGALVVLRDLPARDPALADQPDMIGVDARLAGCLWLLGEHVEAARLRADVLDRCRRAFGEDHPETLRAAGLLADSLERTSQAEAALELRAHTLDRVRASLGPDHPQTLSAIAGLAESRERLGDQAEAARLHREVLVATRRMLGDGHPDTAAARMRLARALGSRGDWTGAAALLTEARSSYVDLYGPDNQRVVEVDYALAACASAVDDHAEARRIHTELRYRCRSALGEDHPWTLRVGRALTADLAALGERDAAVTLAEDVLERARRTLGGDHEETLAAAETVAWLRSAGQDANEG
;
A
#
# COMPACT_ATOMS: atom_id res chain seq x y z
N MET A 1 -65.17 -14.82 -15.11
CA MET A 1 -66.58 -14.91 -14.67
C MET A 1 -66.85 -13.75 -13.73
N SER A 2 -67.81 -12.92 -14.13
CA SER A 2 -68.51 -11.85 -13.40
C SER A 2 -67.65 -10.65 -12.96
N GLU A 3 -67.68 -9.48 -13.62
CA GLU A 3 -68.79 -8.48 -13.74
C GLU A 3 -69.22 -7.89 -12.38
N ALA A 4 -69.50 -6.59 -12.20
CA ALA A 4 -69.36 -5.36 -13.01
C ALA A 4 -69.84 -4.16 -12.16
N ASP A 5 -69.35 -2.95 -12.50
CA ASP A 5 -70.06 -1.64 -12.60
C ASP A 5 -70.78 -1.00 -11.39
N ALA A 6 -70.93 0.33 -11.25
CA ALA A 6 -70.87 1.43 -12.23
C ALA A 6 -70.70 2.83 -11.60
N GLY A 7 -70.14 3.76 -12.41
CA GLY A 7 -70.54 5.18 -12.56
C GLY A 7 -70.05 6.20 -11.50
N GLY A 8 -69.51 7.37 -11.82
CA GLY A 8 -69.28 8.05 -13.10
C GLY A 8 -69.00 9.54 -12.84
N ALA A 9 -67.93 10.08 -13.43
CA ALA A 9 -67.75 11.47 -13.88
C ALA A 9 -66.30 11.61 -14.40
N GLY A 10 -66.14 11.69 -15.72
CA GLY A 10 -64.85 11.94 -16.38
C GLY A 10 -64.70 13.40 -16.81
N LEU A 11 -63.46 13.88 -16.89
CA LEU A 11 -62.98 15.05 -17.64
C LEU A 11 -61.47 14.84 -17.99
N PRO A 12 -60.93 15.51 -19.03
CA PRO A 12 -60.15 14.86 -20.10
C PRO A 12 -58.64 15.17 -20.12
N GLU A 13 -57.88 14.41 -20.91
CA GLU A 13 -56.50 14.72 -21.31
C GLU A 13 -56.39 16.03 -22.11
N PRO A 14 -55.19 16.66 -22.09
CA PRO A 14 -54.60 17.06 -23.37
C PRO A 14 -53.07 16.85 -23.48
N ARG A 15 -52.69 16.14 -24.55
CA ARG A 15 -51.78 16.50 -25.65
C ARG A 15 -50.37 17.06 -25.35
N THR A 16 -49.40 16.34 -25.92
CA THR A 16 -48.07 16.78 -26.35
C THR A 16 -48.10 17.83 -27.47
N ALA A 17 -47.21 18.83 -27.41
CA ALA A 17 -46.38 19.34 -28.52
C ALA A 17 -45.54 20.58 -28.11
N ALA A 18 -44.34 20.65 -28.68
CA ALA A 18 -43.45 21.80 -28.92
C ALA A 18 -42.24 22.04 -27.99
N GLU A 19 -41.11 21.42 -28.36
CA GLU A 19 -39.79 22.10 -28.43
C GLU A 19 -39.76 23.07 -29.64
N PRO A 20 -38.71 23.89 -29.91
CA PRO A 20 -37.58 24.37 -29.10
C PRO A 20 -37.42 25.91 -29.18
N THR A 21 -36.48 26.52 -28.44
CA THR A 21 -35.82 27.75 -28.94
C THR A 21 -34.33 27.73 -28.60
N ALA A 22 -33.54 27.76 -29.67
CA ALA A 22 -32.10 27.78 -29.69
C ALA A 22 -31.53 29.20 -29.50
N ALA A 23 -30.28 29.21 -29.01
CA ALA A 23 -29.17 30.11 -29.33
C ALA A 23 -29.40 31.64 -29.38
N ARG A 24 -28.71 32.37 -28.49
CA ARG A 24 -28.10 33.66 -28.85
C ARG A 24 -26.63 33.42 -29.22
N GLY A 25 -26.33 33.44 -30.51
CA GLY A 25 -24.96 33.48 -31.05
C GLY A 25 -24.35 34.90 -31.02
N PRO A 26 -23.06 35.05 -31.37
CA PRO A 26 -22.30 36.28 -31.20
C PRO A 26 -22.35 37.21 -32.45
N GLY A 27 -22.37 38.54 -32.25
CA GLY A 27 -22.09 39.51 -33.31
C GLY A 27 -22.60 40.96 -33.13
N ALA A 28 -21.67 41.85 -32.75
CA ALA A 28 -21.56 43.30 -33.01
C ALA A 28 -22.15 44.38 -32.01
N PRO A 29 -21.41 45.50 -31.75
CA PRO A 29 -21.75 46.60 -30.81
C PRO A 29 -22.37 47.84 -31.54
N PRO A 30 -22.59 49.05 -30.95
CA PRO A 30 -22.64 49.53 -29.56
C PRO A 30 -23.95 50.31 -29.19
N GLY A 31 -24.17 50.56 -27.89
CA GLY A 31 -24.80 51.80 -27.39
C GLY A 31 -26.32 51.86 -27.18
N SER A 32 -26.80 51.46 -25.99
CA SER A 32 -27.93 52.13 -25.30
C SER A 32 -27.95 51.76 -23.82
N VAL A 33 -27.98 52.77 -22.95
CA VAL A 33 -27.92 52.69 -21.48
C VAL A 33 -28.97 51.72 -20.91
N SER A 34 -28.53 50.63 -20.28
CA SER A 34 -29.36 49.72 -19.49
C SER A 34 -29.49 50.23 -18.06
N GLU A 35 -30.67 50.08 -17.44
CA GLU A 35 -30.92 50.40 -16.03
C GLU A 35 -29.84 49.79 -15.09
N PRO A 36 -29.47 50.46 -13.98
CA PRO A 36 -28.45 49.95 -13.08
C PRO A 36 -28.90 48.64 -12.41
N GLU A 37 -28.07 47.60 -12.49
CA GLU A 37 -28.35 46.27 -11.94
C GLU A 37 -28.66 46.31 -10.43
N ARG A 38 -29.75 45.62 -10.02
CA ARG A 38 -30.15 45.44 -8.61
C ARG A 38 -29.67 44.09 -8.07
N TRP A 39 -29.40 44.04 -6.75
CA TRP A 39 -28.96 42.84 -6.02
C TRP A 39 -30.06 42.29 -5.12
N ASP A 40 -30.21 40.96 -5.05
CA ASP A 40 -31.21 40.31 -4.18
C ASP A 40 -30.78 40.36 -2.71
N PHE A 41 -29.48 40.16 -2.44
CA PHE A 41 -28.90 40.20 -1.11
C PHE A 41 -27.57 40.96 -1.06
N LEU A 42 -27.35 41.71 0.03
CA LEU A 42 -26.05 42.20 0.49
C LEU A 42 -25.60 41.36 1.69
N VAL A 43 -24.40 40.81 1.69
CA VAL A 43 -23.84 40.12 2.87
C VAL A 43 -22.92 41.06 3.65
N SER A 44 -23.32 41.45 4.86
CA SER A 44 -22.55 42.31 5.75
C SER A 44 -21.89 41.48 6.86
N TYR A 45 -20.59 41.67 7.05
CA TYR A 45 -19.76 40.89 7.96
C TYR A 45 -18.60 41.73 8.55
N ALA A 46 -17.94 41.21 9.59
CA ALA A 46 -16.72 41.79 10.16
C ALA A 46 -15.51 40.95 9.74
N SER A 47 -14.33 41.56 9.61
CA SER A 47 -13.15 40.90 9.05
C SER A 47 -12.83 39.50 9.62
N PRO A 48 -13.01 39.22 10.94
CA PRO A 48 -12.82 37.88 11.50
C PRO A 48 -13.83 36.82 11.02
N ASP A 49 -15.00 37.25 10.55
CA ASP A 49 -16.12 36.39 10.14
C ASP A 49 -16.18 36.19 8.61
N LYS A 50 -15.18 36.69 7.89
CA LYS A 50 -15.12 36.68 6.42
C LYS A 50 -15.36 35.31 5.81
N GLY A 51 -14.76 34.25 6.37
CA GLY A 51 -14.95 32.89 5.85
C GLY A 51 -16.40 32.39 5.93
N TRP A 52 -17.13 32.79 6.98
CA TRP A 52 -18.57 32.51 7.07
C TRP A 52 -19.37 33.34 6.09
N ALA A 53 -19.03 34.61 5.92
CA ALA A 53 -19.72 35.52 5.02
C ALA A 53 -19.55 35.13 3.54
N GLU A 54 -18.35 34.73 3.13
CA GLU A 54 -18.03 34.26 1.78
C GLU A 54 -18.77 32.95 1.47
N TRP A 55 -18.78 32.00 2.41
CA TRP A 55 -19.53 30.75 2.25
C TRP A 55 -21.05 30.99 2.16
N ILE A 56 -21.59 31.91 2.98
CA ILE A 56 -23.00 32.30 2.93
C ILE A 56 -23.34 32.93 1.57
N ALA A 57 -22.51 33.85 1.07
CA ALA A 57 -22.70 34.46 -0.24
C ALA A 57 -22.71 33.41 -1.37
N TRP A 58 -21.75 32.48 -1.34
CA TRP A 58 -21.64 31.38 -2.32
C TRP A 58 -22.86 30.47 -2.33
N GLU A 59 -23.40 30.14 -1.16
CA GLU A 59 -24.59 29.29 -1.06
C GLU A 59 -25.88 29.98 -1.52
N LEU A 60 -25.97 31.30 -1.35
CA LEU A 60 -27.08 32.11 -1.84
C LEU A 60 -27.05 32.24 -3.37
N GLU A 61 -25.87 32.39 -3.98
CA GLU A 61 -25.71 32.36 -5.44
C GLU A 61 -26.04 30.98 -6.04
N ASN A 62 -25.58 29.90 -5.42
CA ASN A 62 -25.95 28.54 -5.84
C ASN A 62 -27.44 28.24 -5.69
N ALA A 63 -28.16 29.02 -4.87
CA ALA A 63 -29.62 28.95 -4.76
C ALA A 63 -30.35 29.78 -5.84
N GLY A 64 -29.61 30.46 -6.72
CA GLY A 64 -30.12 31.28 -7.83
C GLY A 64 -30.33 32.75 -7.49
N CYS A 65 -29.77 33.26 -6.38
CA CYS A 65 -29.92 34.66 -5.95
C CYS A 65 -28.71 35.49 -6.41
N ARG A 66 -28.90 36.75 -6.82
CA ARG A 66 -27.79 37.69 -7.06
C ARG A 66 -27.34 38.33 -5.76
N VAL A 67 -26.09 38.08 -5.36
CA VAL A 67 -25.53 38.55 -4.09
C VAL A 67 -24.44 39.56 -4.37
N TRP A 68 -24.42 40.66 -3.62
CA TRP A 68 -23.27 41.56 -3.59
C TRP A 68 -22.39 41.22 -2.38
N PHE A 69 -21.13 40.91 -2.64
CA PHE A 69 -20.12 40.62 -1.63
C PHE A 69 -18.87 41.47 -1.86
N GLU A 70 -18.43 42.19 -0.81
CA GLU A 70 -17.41 43.25 -0.93
C GLU A 70 -16.11 42.78 -1.59
N ASP A 71 -15.63 41.57 -1.29
CA ASP A 71 -14.38 41.06 -1.89
C ASP A 71 -14.54 40.55 -3.33
N TRP A 72 -15.76 40.22 -3.76
CA TRP A 72 -16.01 39.70 -5.10
C TRP A 72 -16.34 40.84 -6.08
N ASP A 73 -17.09 41.84 -5.62
CA ASP A 73 -17.76 42.81 -6.49
C ASP A 73 -17.21 44.25 -6.38
N ALA A 74 -16.32 44.54 -5.41
CA ALA A 74 -15.73 45.88 -5.30
C ALA A 74 -14.65 46.10 -6.39
N PRO A 75 -14.75 47.17 -7.21
CA PRO A 75 -13.76 47.45 -8.24
C PRO A 75 -12.36 47.70 -7.63
N PRO A 76 -11.29 47.10 -8.17
CA PRO A 76 -9.93 47.31 -7.68
C PRO A 76 -9.54 48.80 -7.69
N GLY A 77 -9.11 49.32 -6.54
CA GLY A 77 -8.70 50.73 -6.39
C GLY A 77 -9.82 51.74 -6.06
N SER A 78 -11.06 51.28 -5.87
CA SER A 78 -12.16 52.14 -5.39
C SER A 78 -12.12 52.38 -3.87
N GLN A 79 -12.70 53.49 -3.39
CA GLN A 79 -12.91 53.68 -1.94
C GLN A 79 -13.97 52.70 -1.45
N ALA A 80 -13.55 51.66 -0.72
CA ALA A 80 -14.40 50.56 -0.23
C ALA A 80 -15.71 51.04 0.42
N VAL A 81 -15.64 52.09 1.24
CA VAL A 81 -16.82 52.68 1.92
C VAL A 81 -17.89 53.20 0.95
N ALA A 82 -17.48 53.81 -0.17
CA ALA A 82 -18.42 54.35 -1.16
C ALA A 82 -19.05 53.25 -2.04
N ALA A 83 -18.30 52.18 -2.31
CA ALA A 83 -18.81 51.00 -3.03
C ALA A 83 -19.84 50.25 -2.18
N VAL A 84 -19.55 50.07 -0.89
CA VAL A 84 -20.48 49.47 0.08
C VAL A 84 -21.73 50.32 0.26
N ASP A 85 -21.63 51.65 0.37
CA ASP A 85 -22.81 52.52 0.52
C ASP A 85 -23.75 52.47 -0.70
N GLN A 86 -23.19 52.39 -1.92
CA GLN A 86 -23.98 52.16 -3.14
C GLN A 86 -24.63 50.77 -3.17
N ALA A 87 -23.94 49.74 -2.68
CA ALA A 87 -24.49 48.39 -2.60
C ALA A 87 -25.62 48.28 -1.56
N VAL A 88 -25.47 48.91 -0.39
CA VAL A 88 -26.51 49.01 0.65
C VAL A 88 -27.77 49.66 0.10
N GLN A 89 -27.66 50.68 -0.75
CA GLN A 89 -28.82 51.35 -1.36
C GLN A 89 -29.47 50.55 -2.50
N ARG A 90 -28.74 49.62 -3.12
CA ARG A 90 -29.19 48.84 -4.30
C ARG A 90 -29.61 47.41 -3.99
N ALA A 91 -29.24 46.88 -2.83
CA ALA A 91 -29.65 45.55 -2.38
C ALA A 91 -31.09 45.57 -1.84
N GLU A 92 -31.89 44.58 -2.24
CA GLU A 92 -33.28 44.47 -1.77
C GLU A 92 -33.36 43.97 -0.31
N ARG A 93 -32.40 43.14 0.11
CA ARG A 93 -32.29 42.58 1.47
C ARG A 93 -30.83 42.54 1.94
N THR A 94 -30.61 42.53 3.25
CA THR A 94 -29.27 42.47 3.86
C THR A 94 -29.16 41.27 4.81
N VAL A 95 -28.15 40.43 4.58
CA VAL A 95 -27.76 39.34 5.47
C VAL A 95 -26.68 39.83 6.42
N VAL A 96 -26.92 39.70 7.72
CA VAL A 96 -25.99 40.10 8.79
C VAL A 96 -25.37 38.85 9.40
N VAL A 97 -24.06 38.68 9.24
CA VAL A 97 -23.32 37.59 9.87
C VAL A 97 -22.98 38.00 11.31
N TRP A 98 -23.77 37.52 12.26
CA TRP A 98 -23.73 37.97 13.65
C TRP A 98 -22.76 37.14 14.51
N SER A 99 -21.82 37.86 15.12
CA SER A 99 -20.79 37.35 16.02
C SER A 99 -20.40 38.44 17.06
N PRO A 100 -19.64 38.09 18.12
CA PRO A 100 -19.04 39.09 19.01
C PRO A 100 -18.16 40.11 18.28
N ALA A 101 -17.46 39.69 17.22
CA ALA A 101 -16.61 40.56 16.42
C ALA A 101 -17.43 41.54 15.57
N TYR A 102 -18.58 41.08 15.05
CA TYR A 102 -19.49 41.92 14.27
C TYR A 102 -20.10 43.04 15.10
N ALA A 103 -20.52 42.75 16.35
CA ALA A 103 -21.18 43.71 17.24
C ALA A 103 -20.32 44.94 17.60
N GLY A 104 -18.98 44.81 17.57
CA GLY A 104 -18.02 45.90 17.83
C GLY A 104 -17.47 46.57 16.57
N SER A 105 -17.91 46.19 15.37
CA SER A 105 -17.33 46.63 14.11
C SER A 105 -17.99 47.87 13.51
N THR A 106 -17.28 48.55 12.60
CA THR A 106 -17.83 49.67 11.80
C THR A 106 -18.85 49.22 10.74
N ALA A 107 -18.95 47.91 10.46
CA ALA A 107 -19.91 47.32 9.51
C ALA A 107 -21.35 47.31 10.06
N THR A 108 -21.54 47.55 11.36
CA THR A 108 -22.86 47.63 12.00
C THR A 108 -23.78 48.68 11.35
N GLY A 109 -23.23 49.74 10.74
CA GLY A 109 -24.00 50.76 10.02
C GLY A 109 -24.71 50.26 8.74
N GLN A 110 -24.26 49.15 8.15
CA GLN A 110 -24.62 48.76 6.76
C GLN A 110 -26.03 48.17 6.61
N TRP A 111 -26.61 47.57 7.66
CA TRP A 111 -27.98 47.04 7.63
C TRP A 111 -29.05 48.02 8.15
N HIS A 112 -28.65 49.19 8.66
CA HIS A 112 -29.57 50.15 9.28
C HIS A 112 -30.63 50.69 8.31
N VAL A 113 -30.30 50.80 7.01
CA VAL A 113 -31.23 51.25 5.96
C VAL A 113 -32.33 50.20 5.72
N ALA A 114 -31.94 48.94 5.56
CA ALA A 114 -32.88 47.83 5.40
C ALA A 114 -33.78 47.65 6.64
N TYR A 115 -33.20 47.76 7.84
CA TYR A 115 -33.93 47.68 9.11
C TYR A 115 -34.93 48.82 9.31
N LYS A 116 -34.57 50.07 8.98
CA LYS A 116 -35.50 51.22 9.09
C LYS A 116 -36.77 51.02 8.26
N THR A 117 -36.70 50.27 7.16
CA THR A 117 -37.84 49.95 6.29
C THR A 117 -38.62 48.68 6.67
N ASP A 118 -38.14 47.89 7.64
CA ASP A 118 -38.71 46.61 8.09
C ASP A 118 -38.35 46.34 9.56
N GLN A 119 -38.85 47.19 10.46
CA GLN A 119 -38.40 47.24 11.87
C GLN A 119 -38.91 46.06 12.72
N ASP A 120 -39.98 45.41 12.30
CA ASP A 120 -40.56 44.22 12.93
C ASP A 120 -40.02 42.90 12.34
N GLY A 121 -39.19 42.98 11.29
CA GLY A 121 -38.64 41.82 10.57
C GLY A 121 -39.65 41.00 9.79
N GLY A 122 -40.89 41.50 9.64
CA GLY A 122 -41.99 40.80 8.97
C GLY A 122 -41.79 40.67 7.45
N GLY A 123 -41.15 41.67 6.84
CA GLY A 123 -40.77 41.69 5.42
C GLY A 123 -39.47 40.93 5.11
N ARG A 124 -38.74 40.47 6.13
CA ARG A 124 -37.43 39.79 6.04
C ARG A 124 -36.39 40.56 5.22
N ARG A 125 -36.39 41.89 5.31
CA ARG A 125 -35.38 42.75 4.66
C ARG A 125 -34.03 42.68 5.34
N VAL A 126 -33.99 42.30 6.62
CA VAL A 126 -32.75 41.96 7.34
C VAL A 126 -32.81 40.51 7.80
N LEU A 127 -31.83 39.71 7.39
CA LEU A 127 -31.67 38.32 7.82
C LEU A 127 -30.46 38.21 8.74
N VAL A 128 -30.69 37.97 10.03
CA VAL A 128 -29.62 37.83 11.01
C VAL A 128 -29.20 36.36 11.09
N VAL A 129 -27.94 36.07 10.77
CA VAL A 129 -27.36 34.73 10.74
C VAL A 129 -26.34 34.61 11.87
N ARG A 130 -26.60 33.79 12.89
CA ARG A 130 -25.70 33.58 14.02
C ARG A 130 -24.75 32.42 13.74
N ILE A 131 -23.45 32.71 13.76
CA ILE A 131 -22.38 31.72 13.48
C ILE A 131 -21.71 31.18 14.75
N VAL A 132 -22.00 31.79 15.90
CA VAL A 132 -21.63 31.34 17.25
C VAL A 132 -22.80 31.57 18.20
N ASP A 133 -22.86 30.82 19.31
CA ASP A 133 -23.91 30.98 20.33
C ASP A 133 -23.69 32.30 21.09
N PHE A 134 -24.27 33.36 20.56
CA PHE A 134 -24.13 34.72 21.05
C PHE A 134 -25.47 35.46 21.02
N GLU A 135 -25.77 36.21 22.08
CA GLU A 135 -27.04 36.91 22.21
C GLU A 135 -27.12 38.11 21.25
N LEU A 136 -28.34 38.37 20.74
CA LEU A 136 -28.63 39.57 19.96
C LEU A 136 -28.74 40.77 20.90
N SER A 137 -28.13 41.89 20.53
CA SER A 137 -28.17 43.14 21.29
C SER A 137 -28.63 44.31 20.42
N GLY A 138 -29.21 45.33 21.06
CA GLY A 138 -29.67 46.54 20.37
C GLY A 138 -30.87 46.32 19.44
N LEU A 139 -30.90 47.02 18.30
CA LEU A 139 -32.04 47.08 17.37
C LEU A 139 -32.36 45.73 16.70
N LEU A 140 -31.47 44.74 16.73
CA LEU A 140 -31.70 43.42 16.13
C LEU A 140 -32.43 42.43 17.07
N GLN A 141 -32.61 42.77 18.35
CA GLN A 141 -33.35 41.93 19.32
C GLN A 141 -34.75 41.47 18.88
N PRO A 142 -35.55 42.28 18.16
CA PRO A 142 -36.87 41.86 17.69
C PRO A 142 -36.85 40.84 16.53
N ILE A 143 -35.71 40.67 15.84
CA ILE A 143 -35.58 39.80 14.66
C ILE A 143 -35.21 38.39 15.11
N THR A 144 -35.97 37.38 14.65
CA THR A 144 -35.63 35.97 14.94
C THR A 144 -34.38 35.56 14.13
N PRO A 145 -33.28 35.16 14.77
CA PRO A 145 -32.05 34.79 14.07
C PRO A 145 -32.14 33.41 13.40
N ILE A 146 -31.28 33.22 12.41
CA ILE A 146 -30.99 31.93 11.77
C ILE A 146 -29.70 31.40 12.39
N ASP A 147 -29.81 30.34 13.19
CA ASP A 147 -28.66 29.78 13.92
C ASP A 147 -27.94 28.74 13.08
N LEU A 148 -26.69 29.02 12.70
CA LEU A 148 -25.82 28.08 11.99
C LEU A 148 -24.85 27.35 12.93
N PHE A 149 -24.61 27.88 14.13
CA PHE A 149 -23.79 27.24 15.15
C PHE A 149 -24.43 25.94 15.66
N GLY A 150 -23.59 24.94 16.00
CA GLY A 150 -24.03 23.66 16.55
C GLY A 150 -24.75 22.72 15.56
N ARG A 151 -24.73 23.01 14.26
CA ARG A 151 -25.38 22.23 13.19
C ARG A 151 -24.36 21.70 12.18
N SER A 152 -24.65 20.55 11.56
CA SER A 152 -23.78 19.96 10.53
C SER A 152 -23.87 20.72 9.19
N GLU A 153 -22.84 20.64 8.34
CA GLU A 153 -22.78 21.37 7.06
C GLU A 153 -24.04 21.14 6.17
N PRO A 154 -24.56 19.91 5.99
CA PRO A 154 -25.78 19.69 5.19
C PRO A 154 -27.01 20.38 5.81
N GLU A 155 -27.09 20.43 7.14
CA GLU A 155 -28.19 21.08 7.87
C GLU A 155 -28.09 22.61 7.75
N VAL A 156 -26.89 23.17 7.89
CA VAL A 156 -26.61 24.61 7.72
C VAL A 156 -27.00 25.04 6.31
N ARG A 157 -26.57 24.28 5.29
CA ARG A 157 -26.90 24.52 3.87
C ARG A 157 -28.40 24.48 3.62
N ALA A 158 -29.10 23.48 4.16
CA ALA A 158 -30.54 23.33 4.00
C ALA A 158 -31.31 24.48 4.70
N VAL A 159 -30.91 24.87 5.90
CA VAL A 159 -31.52 25.96 6.67
C VAL A 159 -31.33 27.32 5.99
N LEU A 160 -30.12 27.61 5.49
CA LEU A 160 -29.81 28.87 4.82
C LEU A 160 -30.56 29.00 3.49
N ARG A 161 -30.55 27.97 2.63
CA ARG A 161 -31.30 27.97 1.37
C ARG A 161 -32.80 28.08 1.58
N LEU A 162 -33.33 27.42 2.62
CA LEU A 162 -34.74 27.52 2.98
C LEU A 162 -35.11 28.91 3.49
N ALA A 163 -34.24 29.54 4.30
CA ALA A 163 -34.46 30.90 4.77
C ALA A 163 -34.42 31.92 3.62
N ALA A 164 -33.46 31.79 2.68
CA ALA A 164 -33.35 32.63 1.49
C ALA A 164 -34.58 32.50 0.58
N ARG A 165 -35.00 31.27 0.25
CA ARG A 165 -36.22 31.03 -0.55
C ARG A 165 -37.46 31.64 0.10
N ARG A 166 -37.60 31.51 1.41
CA ARG A 166 -38.74 32.09 2.16
C ARG A 166 -38.68 33.60 2.28
N ALA A 167 -37.49 34.21 2.29
CA ALA A 167 -37.33 35.66 2.26
C ALA A 167 -37.73 36.23 0.89
N ILE A 168 -37.44 35.50 -0.19
CA ILE A 168 -37.80 35.88 -1.57
C ILE A 168 -39.29 35.60 -1.87
N SER A 169 -39.84 34.44 -1.47
CA SER A 169 -41.21 34.02 -1.85
C SER A 169 -42.33 34.45 -0.88
N GLY A 170 -42.01 34.86 0.35
CA GLY A 170 -42.99 35.31 1.35
C GLY A 170 -43.81 34.23 2.06
N GLU A 171 -43.67 32.93 1.74
CA GLU A 171 -44.51 31.87 2.31
C GLU A 171 -44.09 31.35 3.72
N ARG A 172 -45.06 30.83 4.50
CA ARG A 172 -44.89 30.19 5.84
C ARG A 172 -45.11 28.67 5.76
N GLY A 173 -44.21 27.86 6.34
CA GLY A 173 -44.44 26.41 6.44
C GLY A 173 -43.52 25.64 7.41
N LYS A 174 -44.09 24.86 8.34
CA LYS A 174 -43.41 23.87 9.20
C LYS A 174 -43.18 22.58 8.39
N PRO A 175 -42.00 21.93 8.40
CA PRO A 175 -41.80 20.67 7.68
C PRO A 175 -42.67 19.56 8.29
N LYS A 176 -43.40 18.82 7.45
CA LYS A 176 -44.33 17.74 7.88
C LYS A 176 -43.72 16.33 7.86
N ALA A 177 -42.42 16.16 7.56
CA ALA A 177 -41.74 14.87 7.60
C ALA A 177 -40.25 15.01 8.00
N ARG A 178 -39.68 13.93 8.56
CA ARG A 178 -38.29 13.83 9.03
C ARG A 178 -37.36 13.35 7.89
N PRO A 179 -36.17 13.93 7.64
CA PRO A 179 -35.30 13.52 6.53
C PRO A 179 -34.41 12.30 6.88
N PRO A 180 -34.02 11.46 5.89
CA PRO A 180 -33.25 10.22 6.08
C PRO A 180 -31.71 10.39 5.89
N PHE A 181 -30.98 9.35 6.32
CA PHE A 181 -29.52 9.16 6.35
C PHE A 181 -28.93 8.75 4.97
N PRO A 182 -27.73 9.22 4.54
CA PRO A 182 -27.08 8.66 3.35
C PRO A 182 -25.55 8.40 3.45
N GLY A 183 -25.05 7.57 2.51
CA GLY A 183 -23.62 7.36 2.20
C GLY A 183 -23.26 7.65 0.73
N SER A 184 -21.93 7.81 0.52
CA SER A 184 -21.04 7.69 -0.68
C SER A 184 -21.15 8.56 -1.97
N ALA A 185 -20.26 9.57 -2.03
CA ALA A 185 -19.26 9.99 -3.07
C ALA A 185 -19.67 10.46 -4.51
N PRO A 186 -18.85 11.23 -5.29
CA PRO A 186 -17.51 11.81 -5.07
C PRO A 186 -17.34 13.34 -5.34
N LEU A 187 -16.10 13.83 -5.13
CA LEU A 187 -15.56 15.20 -5.04
C LEU A 187 -15.48 16.02 -6.36
N VAL A 188 -15.73 17.34 -6.29
CA VAL A 188 -14.76 18.48 -6.40
C VAL A 188 -15.44 19.70 -5.74
N GLY A 189 -14.85 20.24 -4.66
CA GLY A 189 -15.62 20.98 -3.63
C GLY A 189 -15.63 22.53 -3.72
N PRO A 190 -16.68 23.18 -3.18
CA PRO A 190 -16.80 24.63 -2.91
C PRO A 190 -15.90 25.09 -1.71
N PRO A 191 -15.84 26.40 -1.37
CA PRO A 191 -15.04 26.90 -0.23
C PRO A 191 -15.29 26.14 1.09
N PRO A 192 -14.25 25.96 1.93
CA PRO A 192 -14.31 25.10 3.11
C PRO A 192 -15.27 25.64 4.18
N PHE A 193 -15.99 24.74 4.85
CA PHE A 193 -16.87 25.07 5.97
C PHE A 193 -16.07 25.67 7.16
N PRO A 194 -16.37 26.89 7.61
CA PRO A 194 -15.60 27.53 8.67
C PRO A 194 -15.74 26.78 10.02
N GLY A 195 -14.61 26.44 10.64
CA GLY A 195 -14.55 25.63 11.87
C GLY A 195 -14.53 24.11 11.65
N GLY A 196 -14.68 23.65 10.40
CA GLY A 196 -14.48 22.25 10.01
C GLY A 196 -13.03 21.79 10.22
N LYS A 197 -12.84 20.49 10.52
CA LYS A 197 -11.49 19.89 10.53
C LYS A 197 -11.04 19.66 9.08
N PRO A 198 -9.75 19.86 8.77
CA PRO A 198 -9.23 19.57 7.45
C PRO A 198 -9.32 18.07 7.12
N PRO A 199 -9.31 17.69 5.82
CA PRO A 199 -9.34 16.30 5.38
C PRO A 199 -8.25 15.42 6.01
N VAL A 200 -7.06 15.99 6.22
CA VAL A 200 -5.95 15.34 6.92
C VAL A 200 -5.67 16.09 8.21
N TRP A 201 -6.09 15.51 9.34
CA TRP A 201 -5.93 16.10 10.66
C TRP A 201 -5.33 15.08 11.63
N ARG A 202 -4.14 15.38 12.17
CA ARG A 202 -3.56 14.65 13.30
C ARG A 202 -2.87 15.61 14.26
N VAL A 203 -3.64 16.08 15.23
CA VAL A 203 -3.13 16.79 16.40
C VAL A 203 -3.50 15.96 17.63
N PRO A 204 -2.54 15.41 18.40
CA PRO A 204 -2.78 14.48 19.52
C PRO A 204 -3.33 15.16 20.79
N TRP A 205 -3.49 16.49 20.72
CA TRP A 205 -3.94 17.35 21.80
C TRP A 205 -5.33 17.89 21.48
N SER A 206 -6.27 17.75 22.43
CA SER A 206 -7.54 18.46 22.36
C SER A 206 -7.33 19.96 22.62
N PRO A 207 -8.23 20.86 22.14
CA PRO A 207 -8.15 22.28 22.48
C PRO A 207 -8.11 22.45 24.00
N ASN A 208 -7.22 23.29 24.51
CA ASN A 208 -7.16 23.56 25.94
C ASN A 208 -8.18 24.65 26.30
N PRO A 209 -9.28 24.35 27.01
CA PRO A 209 -10.30 25.33 27.37
C PRO A 209 -9.80 26.40 28.36
N HIS A 210 -8.59 26.22 28.89
CA HIS A 210 -7.95 27.11 29.86
C HIS A 210 -6.65 27.73 29.33
N PHE A 211 -6.42 27.72 28.01
CA PHE A 211 -5.31 28.44 27.41
C PHE A 211 -5.44 29.95 27.74
N ALA A 212 -4.47 30.50 28.47
CA ALA A 212 -4.49 31.89 28.95
C ALA A 212 -3.06 32.42 29.11
N GLY A 213 -2.85 33.69 28.73
CA GLY A 213 -1.49 34.26 28.58
C GLY A 213 -0.82 33.74 27.31
N ARG A 214 -0.10 34.59 26.58
CA ARG A 214 0.51 34.34 25.24
C ARG A 214 -0.30 34.69 23.99
N GLU A 215 -1.32 35.54 24.10
CA GLU A 215 -1.98 36.10 22.90
C GLU A 215 -0.98 36.91 22.04
N GLY A 216 -0.01 37.57 22.67
CA GLY A 216 1.10 38.24 21.99
C GLY A 216 2.02 37.28 21.23
N ASP A 217 2.42 36.18 21.86
CA ASP A 217 3.26 35.16 21.21
C ASP A 217 2.51 34.43 20.08
N LEU A 218 1.20 34.19 20.25
CA LEU A 218 0.35 33.59 19.21
C LEU A 218 0.19 34.54 18.02
N ALA A 219 0.02 35.84 18.27
CA ALA A 219 0.00 36.87 17.23
C ALA A 219 1.37 37.00 16.54
N ALA A 220 2.48 36.91 17.28
CA ALA A 220 3.83 36.90 16.73
C ALA A 220 4.10 35.66 15.88
N LEU A 221 3.67 34.48 16.31
CA LEU A 221 3.72 33.23 15.56
C LEU A 221 2.88 33.34 14.28
N ARG A 222 1.69 33.92 14.35
CA ARG A 222 0.84 34.16 13.17
C ARG A 222 1.46 35.15 12.20
N ALA A 223 2.03 36.25 12.69
CA ALA A 223 2.72 37.23 11.85
C ALA A 223 3.99 36.63 11.19
N ALA A 224 4.71 35.76 11.92
CA ALA A 224 5.87 35.05 11.42
C ALA A 224 5.52 34.06 10.30
N LEU A 225 4.33 33.45 10.36
CA LEU A 225 3.81 32.54 9.33
C LEU A 225 3.04 33.27 8.20
N GLY A 226 2.72 34.56 8.32
CA GLY A 226 1.78 35.27 7.44
C GLY A 226 2.35 36.38 6.53
N SER A 227 3.66 36.56 6.41
CA SER A 227 4.26 37.73 5.74
C SER A 227 4.99 37.44 4.41
N GLY A 228 4.35 37.76 3.27
CA GLY A 228 4.96 38.23 2.01
C GLY A 228 5.52 37.20 0.99
N PRO A 229 5.61 37.55 -0.32
CA PRO A 229 5.84 36.63 -1.45
C PRO A 229 7.29 36.15 -1.67
N ALA A 230 8.11 36.05 -0.62
CA ALA A 230 9.48 35.55 -0.71
C ALA A 230 9.78 34.60 0.46
N ALA A 231 9.95 33.31 0.12
CA ALA A 231 10.41 32.20 0.97
C ALA A 231 9.99 32.25 2.46
N VAL A 232 8.86 31.60 2.79
CA VAL A 232 8.47 31.37 4.19
C VAL A 232 9.52 30.48 4.86
N ILE A 233 10.24 31.03 5.82
CA ILE A 233 11.21 30.30 6.66
C ILE A 233 10.43 29.59 7.78
N PRO A 234 10.74 28.32 8.14
CA PRO A 234 10.15 27.64 9.29
C PRO A 234 10.21 28.48 10.57
N VAL A 235 9.24 28.35 11.47
CA VAL A 235 9.25 29.04 12.77
C VAL A 235 9.63 28.06 13.87
N ALA A 236 10.66 28.37 14.64
CA ALA A 236 11.10 27.55 15.78
C ALA A 236 10.73 28.23 17.10
N LEU A 237 9.87 27.57 17.88
CA LEU A 237 9.59 27.90 19.27
C LEU A 237 10.65 27.22 20.14
N TYR A 238 11.50 27.98 20.82
CA TYR A 238 12.52 27.43 21.71
C TYR A 238 12.46 28.05 23.11
N GLY A 239 13.01 27.37 24.11
CA GLY A 239 12.96 27.81 25.51
C GLY A 239 13.06 26.63 26.49
N LEU A 240 12.98 26.90 27.79
CA LEU A 240 13.11 25.88 28.84
C LEU A 240 12.04 24.76 28.74
N GLY A 241 12.33 23.57 29.27
CA GLY A 241 11.32 22.50 29.36
C GLY A 241 10.10 22.97 30.16
N GLY A 242 8.87 22.72 29.69
CA GLY A 242 7.65 23.11 30.40
C GLY A 242 7.17 24.56 30.24
N VAL A 243 7.81 25.39 29.39
CA VAL A 243 7.36 26.77 29.07
C VAL A 243 6.15 26.85 28.13
N GLY A 244 5.63 25.71 27.64
CA GLY A 244 4.38 25.68 26.86
C GLY A 244 4.53 25.75 25.33
N LYS A 245 5.73 25.51 24.77
CA LYS A 245 5.97 25.49 23.30
C LYS A 245 4.99 24.60 22.52
N THR A 246 4.90 23.33 22.93
CA THR A 246 3.98 22.32 22.39
C THR A 246 2.53 22.79 22.48
N GLN A 247 2.18 23.46 23.57
CA GLN A 247 0.82 23.92 23.82
C GLN A 247 0.46 25.15 22.97
N LEU A 248 1.38 26.10 22.80
CA LEU A 248 1.21 27.24 21.89
C LEU A 248 1.04 26.78 20.43
N ALA A 249 1.83 25.79 19.99
CA ALA A 249 1.71 25.21 18.66
C ALA A 249 0.39 24.44 18.47
N ALA A 250 -0.06 23.69 19.48
CA ALA A 250 -1.35 23.01 19.44
C ALA A 250 -2.52 24.00 19.39
N GLU A 251 -2.47 25.08 20.15
CA GLU A 251 -3.49 26.13 20.13
C GLU A 251 -3.56 26.84 18.78
N TYR A 252 -2.41 27.14 18.18
CA TYR A 252 -2.33 27.67 16.81
C TYR A 252 -3.02 26.73 15.80
N CYS A 253 -2.74 25.43 15.86
CA CYS A 253 -3.39 24.44 15.00
C CYS A 253 -4.91 24.46 15.15
N HIS A 254 -5.45 24.52 16.37
CA HIS A 254 -6.90 24.51 16.60
C HIS A 254 -7.59 25.80 16.18
N ARG A 255 -6.97 26.96 16.44
CA ARG A 255 -7.53 28.28 16.14
C ARG A 255 -7.50 28.62 14.65
N TYR A 256 -6.49 28.13 13.92
CA TYR A 256 -6.28 28.42 12.49
C TYR A 256 -6.45 27.20 11.58
N LYS A 257 -7.05 26.09 12.06
CA LYS A 257 -7.24 24.85 11.28
C LYS A 257 -7.95 25.02 9.94
N ALA A 258 -8.81 26.03 9.80
CA ALA A 258 -9.56 26.31 8.57
C ALA A 258 -8.69 26.90 7.45
N ASP A 259 -7.48 27.38 7.78
CA ASP A 259 -6.55 27.97 6.81
C ASP A 259 -5.72 26.90 6.08
N TYR A 260 -5.81 25.64 6.51
CA TYR A 260 -5.00 24.53 6.04
C TYR A 260 -5.88 23.36 5.57
N ASP A 261 -5.41 22.62 4.57
CA ASP A 261 -6.01 21.37 4.09
C ASP A 261 -5.36 20.14 4.75
N VAL A 262 -4.18 20.31 5.34
CA VAL A 262 -3.44 19.29 6.08
C VAL A 262 -2.88 19.91 7.35
N VAL A 263 -3.15 19.31 8.51
CA VAL A 263 -2.48 19.65 9.77
C VAL A 263 -1.95 18.37 10.41
N TRP A 264 -0.63 18.25 10.56
CA TRP A 264 0.02 17.03 11.02
C TRP A 264 1.05 17.26 12.12
N TRP A 265 0.99 16.42 13.17
CA TRP A 265 1.89 16.45 14.31
C TRP A 265 2.97 15.36 14.19
N VAL A 266 4.24 15.77 14.21
CA VAL A 266 5.42 14.91 14.12
C VAL A 266 6.16 14.93 15.44
N PRO A 267 6.10 13.86 16.27
CA PRO A 267 6.97 13.73 17.43
C PRO A 267 8.42 13.53 16.96
N ALA A 268 9.33 14.40 17.39
CA ALA A 268 10.72 14.46 16.92
C ALA A 268 11.74 14.23 18.04
N GLU A 269 11.37 13.41 19.03
CA GLU A 269 12.23 13.00 20.15
C GLU A 269 13.43 12.16 19.70
N SER A 270 13.34 11.55 18.53
CA SER A 270 14.46 10.96 17.79
C SER A 270 14.12 10.96 16.30
N SER A 271 15.13 10.95 15.44
CA SER A 271 14.94 10.95 13.99
C SER A 271 14.08 9.77 13.52
N ALA A 272 14.23 8.59 14.14
CA ALA A 272 13.43 7.41 13.82
C ALA A 272 11.93 7.60 14.09
N VAL A 273 11.55 8.31 15.16
CA VAL A 273 10.14 8.58 15.49
C VAL A 273 9.56 9.63 14.54
N ALA A 274 10.35 10.66 14.20
CA ALA A 274 9.94 11.68 13.22
C ALA A 274 9.70 11.06 11.85
N LEU A 275 10.62 10.22 11.39
CA LEU A 275 10.52 9.49 10.11
C LEU A 275 9.30 8.55 10.08
N THR A 276 8.98 7.91 11.20
CA THR A 276 7.77 7.07 11.31
C THR A 276 6.51 7.91 11.15
N SER A 277 6.40 9.05 11.83
CA SER A 277 5.21 9.93 11.71
C SER A 277 5.09 10.56 10.32
N LEU A 278 6.20 10.91 9.67
CA LEU A 278 6.20 11.41 8.29
C LEU A 278 5.83 10.31 7.28
N ALA A 279 6.26 9.07 7.51
CA ALA A 279 5.83 7.93 6.72
C ALA A 279 4.33 7.64 6.88
N GLU A 280 3.77 7.82 8.08
CA GLU A 280 2.32 7.76 8.32
C GLU A 280 1.58 8.90 7.60
N LEU A 281 2.14 10.12 7.57
CA LEU A 281 1.60 11.23 6.79
C LEU A 281 1.55 10.89 5.29
N ALA A 282 2.57 10.23 4.75
CA ALA A 282 2.59 9.81 3.35
C ALA A 282 1.36 8.97 2.97
N ALA A 283 0.97 8.04 3.86
CA ALA A 283 -0.22 7.22 3.67
C ALA A 283 -1.52 8.04 3.67
N HIS A 284 -1.61 9.07 4.53
CA HIS A 284 -2.79 9.95 4.63
C HIS A 284 -2.88 10.96 3.49
N LEU A 285 -1.74 11.33 2.89
CA LEU A 285 -1.68 12.13 1.66
C LEU A 285 -1.99 11.31 0.40
N GLY A 286 -2.30 10.01 0.53
CA GLY A 286 -2.55 9.14 -0.61
C GLY A 286 -1.31 8.91 -1.49
N ILE A 287 -0.11 9.17 -0.94
CA ILE A 287 1.16 8.95 -1.62
C ILE A 287 1.44 7.46 -1.60
N ARG A 288 1.11 6.80 -2.70
CA ARG A 288 1.52 5.43 -2.99
C ARG A 288 3.00 5.45 -3.40
N GLU A 289 3.75 4.39 -3.07
CA GLU A 289 5.18 4.24 -3.38
C GLU A 289 5.52 4.25 -4.90
N GLU A 290 4.55 4.46 -5.80
CA GLU A 290 4.71 4.36 -7.25
C GLU A 290 5.55 5.48 -7.90
N ALA A 291 5.91 6.56 -7.19
CA ALA A 291 6.75 7.61 -7.75
C ALA A 291 8.25 7.33 -7.51
N SER A 292 8.96 6.95 -8.57
CA SER A 292 10.43 6.97 -8.59
C SER A 292 10.91 8.41 -8.34
N TYR A 293 11.63 8.63 -7.23
CA TYR A 293 12.33 9.89 -6.97
C TYR A 293 13.75 9.79 -7.53
N PRO A 294 14.29 10.84 -8.20
CA PRO A 294 15.63 10.80 -8.77
C PRO A 294 16.72 10.51 -7.73
N ASP A 295 17.78 9.80 -8.14
CA ASP A 295 18.92 9.36 -7.31
C ASP A 295 19.62 10.50 -6.53
N ALA A 296 19.47 11.76 -6.95
CA ALA A 296 20.00 12.92 -6.23
C ALA A 296 19.42 13.11 -4.81
N PHE A 297 18.31 12.43 -4.48
CA PHE A 297 17.62 12.56 -3.18
C PHE A 297 17.85 11.40 -2.21
N ALA A 298 18.37 10.26 -2.68
CA ALA A 298 18.92 9.23 -1.78
C ALA A 298 20.08 9.82 -0.95
N ASP A 299 20.84 10.73 -1.56
CA ASP A 299 21.95 11.48 -0.95
C ASP A 299 21.50 12.51 0.11
N ALA A 300 20.24 12.96 0.06
CA ALA A 300 19.67 13.87 1.08
C ALA A 300 19.16 13.11 2.31
N GLY A 301 18.73 11.86 2.14
CA GLY A 301 18.43 10.93 3.24
C GLY A 301 19.67 10.56 4.05
N THR A 302 20.84 10.48 3.40
CA THR A 302 22.14 10.30 4.08
C THR A 302 22.48 11.48 4.99
N ARG A 303 22.14 12.72 4.61
CA ARG A 303 22.40 13.93 5.40
C ARG A 303 21.54 14.08 6.67
N PHE A 304 20.49 13.25 6.84
CA PHE A 304 19.74 13.16 8.09
C PHE A 304 20.56 12.50 9.24
N THR A 305 21.73 11.92 8.95
CA THR A 305 22.46 11.05 9.91
C THR A 305 23.95 11.36 10.10
N GLU A 306 24.56 12.26 9.31
CA GLU A 306 26.02 12.47 9.31
C GLU A 306 26.61 13.18 10.57
N GLY A 307 25.79 13.58 11.55
CA GLY A 307 26.28 14.22 12.79
C GLY A 307 26.86 13.27 13.85
N HIS A 308 26.63 11.95 13.76
CA HIS A 308 26.92 11.01 14.86
C HIS A 308 28.18 10.13 14.70
N ALA A 309 29.04 10.41 13.72
CA ALA A 309 30.22 9.58 13.41
C ALA A 309 31.52 10.00 14.14
N ALA A 310 31.44 10.47 15.40
CA ALA A 310 32.62 10.78 16.22
C ALA A 310 32.51 10.23 17.64
N GLY A 311 32.52 8.90 17.77
CA GLY A 311 32.61 8.21 19.06
C GLY A 311 32.33 6.71 18.89
N GLY A 312 33.29 5.85 19.18
CA GLY A 312 33.31 4.46 18.70
C GLY A 312 32.21 3.52 19.24
N GLN A 313 31.93 2.51 18.40
CA GLN A 313 31.17 1.26 18.55
C GLN A 313 29.76 1.16 17.93
N MET A 314 29.66 0.15 17.05
CA MET A 314 28.50 -0.52 16.44
C MET A 314 27.81 0.10 15.21
N ALA A 315 28.18 -0.43 14.04
CA ALA A 315 27.47 -0.35 12.77
C ALA A 315 26.63 -1.63 12.53
N VAL A 316 25.37 -1.66 12.96
CA VAL A 316 24.38 -2.70 12.56
C VAL A 316 22.93 -2.11 12.60
N ALA A 317 22.60 -1.12 11.75
CA ALA A 317 21.23 -0.54 11.73
C ALA A 317 20.72 -0.02 10.36
N ALA A 318 21.31 -0.41 9.23
CA ALA A 318 21.19 0.37 7.97
C ALA A 318 20.02 0.03 7.01
N GLY A 319 19.04 -0.83 7.33
CA GLY A 319 18.02 -1.22 6.32
C GLY A 319 16.56 -1.20 6.73
N ILE A 320 16.22 -0.76 7.95
CA ILE A 320 14.86 -0.32 8.29
C ILE A 320 14.76 1.20 8.05
N GLY A 321 15.87 1.92 8.23
CA GLY A 321 15.99 3.35 7.90
C GLY A 321 15.51 3.64 6.48
N THR A 322 16.09 3.03 5.45
CA THR A 322 15.88 3.46 4.06
C THR A 322 14.44 3.44 3.51
N SER A 323 13.55 2.52 3.94
CA SER A 323 12.13 2.51 3.52
C SER A 323 11.27 3.51 4.31
N LEU A 324 11.57 3.64 5.60
CA LEU A 324 10.97 4.65 6.46
C LEU A 324 11.38 6.05 5.98
N ASP A 325 12.67 6.20 5.63
CA ASP A 325 13.29 7.38 5.05
C ASP A 325 12.67 7.72 3.69
N SER A 326 12.44 6.72 2.82
CA SER A 326 11.82 6.95 1.51
C SER A 326 10.36 7.41 1.59
N ARG A 327 9.55 6.85 2.52
CA ARG A 327 8.16 7.29 2.72
C ARG A 327 8.09 8.66 3.39
N ALA A 328 8.94 8.89 4.40
CA ALA A 328 9.09 10.19 5.02
C ALA A 328 9.53 11.25 3.99
N ALA A 329 10.50 10.94 3.13
CA ALA A 329 10.94 11.80 2.04
C ALA A 329 9.83 12.04 1.01
N GLY A 330 9.05 11.01 0.67
CA GLY A 330 7.90 11.14 -0.21
C GLY A 330 6.82 12.08 0.34
N ALA A 331 6.50 12.00 1.63
CA ALA A 331 5.62 12.95 2.29
C ALA A 331 6.17 14.38 2.24
N VAL A 332 7.45 14.57 2.58
CA VAL A 332 8.11 15.88 2.54
C VAL A 332 8.09 16.48 1.13
N GLU A 333 8.30 15.68 0.09
CA GLU A 333 8.27 16.15 -1.29
C GLU A 333 6.86 16.49 -1.78
N ALA A 334 5.84 15.73 -1.38
CA ALA A 334 4.44 16.06 -1.70
C ALA A 334 3.99 17.36 -1.05
N LEU A 335 4.39 17.59 0.20
CA LEU A 335 4.21 18.86 0.90
C LEU A 335 4.93 19.99 0.15
N ARG A 336 6.20 19.80 -0.23
CA ARG A 336 6.97 20.79 -1.01
C ARG A 336 6.35 21.11 -2.37
N ARG A 337 5.77 20.12 -3.05
CA ARG A 337 5.07 20.26 -4.34
C ARG A 337 3.65 20.82 -4.22
N GLY A 338 3.09 20.85 -3.01
CA GLY A 338 1.70 21.27 -2.77
C GLY A 338 0.66 20.35 -3.41
N ARG A 339 0.96 19.05 -3.58
CA ARG A 339 0.05 18.04 -4.15
C ARG A 339 0.03 16.79 -3.26
N PRO A 340 -1.15 16.26 -2.88
CA PRO A 340 -2.48 16.67 -3.33
C PRO A 340 -3.01 17.97 -2.69
N TYR A 341 -2.37 18.47 -1.63
CA TYR A 341 -2.83 19.63 -0.87
C TYR A 341 -1.78 20.74 -0.86
N ARG A 342 -2.20 21.97 -1.21
CA ARG A 342 -1.33 23.15 -1.30
C ARG A 342 -1.16 23.85 0.05
N ARG A 343 -2.22 23.92 0.87
CA ARG A 343 -2.20 24.59 2.18
C ARG A 343 -1.98 23.56 3.28
N TRP A 344 -0.83 23.58 3.93
CA TRP A 344 -0.52 22.58 4.96
C TRP A 344 0.28 23.16 6.12
N LEU A 345 0.12 22.53 7.29
CA LEU A 345 0.83 22.85 8.53
C LEU A 345 1.42 21.56 9.10
N VAL A 346 2.73 21.52 9.29
CA VAL A 346 3.41 20.45 10.02
C VAL A 346 4.00 21.02 11.31
N VAL A 347 3.61 20.43 12.44
CA VAL A 347 4.21 20.73 13.75
C VAL A 347 5.20 19.63 14.10
N VAL A 348 6.47 20.00 14.21
CA VAL A 348 7.56 19.13 14.67
C VAL A 348 7.78 19.39 16.15
N ASP A 349 7.53 18.39 16.99
CA ASP A 349 7.51 18.55 18.44
C ASP A 349 8.72 17.90 19.11
N ASN A 350 9.41 18.66 19.97
CA ASN A 350 10.60 18.26 20.72
C ASN A 350 11.80 17.83 19.84
N ALA A 351 12.09 18.59 18.80
CA ALA A 351 13.24 18.37 17.92
C ALA A 351 14.57 18.72 18.63
N GLU A 352 15.56 17.82 18.57
CA GLU A 352 16.85 18.01 19.26
C GLU A 352 17.84 18.84 18.44
N ALA A 353 18.07 18.53 17.16
CA ALA A 353 19.03 19.22 16.31
C ALA A 353 18.43 19.65 14.94
N PRO A 354 18.80 20.82 14.39
CA PRO A 354 18.37 21.26 13.05
C PRO A 354 18.84 20.40 11.89
N SER A 355 20.01 19.76 12.02
CA SER A 355 20.60 18.87 10.99
C SER A 355 19.68 17.71 10.63
N ASP A 356 18.97 17.20 11.62
CA ASP A 356 18.21 15.96 11.54
C ASP A 356 16.83 16.15 10.91
N LEU A 357 16.51 17.36 10.41
CA LEU A 357 15.21 17.69 9.82
C LEU A 357 15.31 18.59 8.58
N HIS A 358 16.51 18.77 8.03
CA HIS A 358 16.79 19.72 6.95
C HIS A 358 15.85 19.56 5.74
N GLY A 359 15.51 18.33 5.36
CA GLY A 359 14.57 18.04 4.27
C GLY A 359 13.17 18.61 4.49
N LEU A 360 12.59 18.39 5.68
CA LEU A 360 11.25 18.91 6.04
C LEU A 360 11.26 20.45 6.18
N LEU A 361 12.33 21.01 6.74
CA LEU A 361 12.48 22.47 6.89
C LEU A 361 12.58 23.16 5.54
N SER A 362 13.27 22.54 4.57
CA SER A 362 13.40 23.05 3.20
C SER A 362 12.10 22.94 2.37
N ALA A 363 11.13 22.14 2.82
CA ALA A 363 9.82 22.03 2.19
C ALA A 363 8.88 23.20 2.54
N ALA A 364 9.18 23.96 3.60
CA ALA A 364 8.41 25.16 3.96
C ALA A 364 8.55 26.27 2.90
N GLY A 365 7.44 26.92 2.55
CA GLY A 365 7.40 27.95 1.51
C GLY A 365 6.00 28.14 0.90
N GLY A 366 5.77 29.27 0.21
CA GLY A 366 4.56 29.58 -0.58
C GLY A 366 3.24 29.56 0.21
N ASP A 367 2.71 28.36 0.46
CA ASP A 367 1.42 28.08 1.11
C ASP A 367 1.52 26.98 2.18
N GLY A 368 2.74 26.50 2.49
CA GLY A 368 3.04 25.43 3.44
C GLY A 368 3.88 25.91 4.64
N HIS A 369 3.46 25.54 5.85
CA HIS A 369 3.99 26.06 7.11
C HIS A 369 4.58 24.95 7.99
N VAL A 370 5.74 25.23 8.60
CA VAL A 370 6.39 24.35 9.58
C VAL A 370 6.60 25.09 10.89
N ILE A 371 6.10 24.51 11.99
CA ILE A 371 6.37 24.96 13.36
C ILE A 371 7.24 23.92 14.03
N VAL A 372 8.37 24.32 14.61
CA VAL A 372 9.26 23.44 15.38
C VAL A 372 9.17 23.81 16.85
N THR A 373 9.10 22.84 17.76
CA THR A 373 9.32 23.05 19.19
C THR A 373 10.64 22.40 19.60
N SER A 374 11.53 23.16 20.24
CA SER A 374 12.84 22.66 20.67
C SER A 374 13.27 23.26 22.02
N ARG A 375 14.28 22.66 22.64
CA ARG A 375 14.98 23.23 23.81
C ARG A 375 16.31 23.89 23.42
N ASP A 376 16.78 23.66 22.20
CA ASP A 376 18.07 24.13 21.71
C ASP A 376 17.94 25.55 21.12
N PRO A 377 18.69 26.56 21.58
CA PRO A 377 18.72 27.88 20.97
C PRO A 377 19.41 27.91 19.59
N ALA A 378 20.14 26.86 19.19
CA ALA A 378 20.86 26.79 17.90
C ALA A 378 19.93 26.83 16.66
N TRP A 379 18.62 26.69 16.86
CA TRP A 379 17.60 26.79 15.81
C TRP A 379 17.51 28.18 15.15
N ALA A 380 18.04 29.23 15.79
CA ALA A 380 18.07 30.59 15.24
C ALA A 380 18.83 30.74 13.91
N GLY A 381 19.72 29.79 13.56
CA GLY A 381 20.42 29.75 12.28
C GLY A 381 19.66 29.09 11.12
N HIS A 382 18.56 28.36 11.40
CA HIS A 382 17.86 27.50 10.44
C HIS A 382 16.35 27.76 10.35
N ALA A 383 15.79 28.48 11.31
CA ALA A 383 14.39 28.83 11.39
C ALA A 383 14.26 30.25 12.00
N ARG A 384 13.15 30.94 11.73
CA ARG A 384 12.80 32.15 12.46
C ARG A 384 12.47 31.75 13.90
N ALA A 385 13.40 32.04 14.80
CA ALA A 385 13.28 31.59 16.18
C ALA A 385 12.46 32.59 17.01
N ILE A 386 11.48 32.07 17.74
CA ILE A 386 10.72 32.78 18.77
C ILE A 386 11.10 32.14 20.10
N GLU A 387 11.81 32.91 20.92
CA GLU A 387 12.12 32.49 22.28
C GLU A 387 10.85 32.59 23.13
N LEU A 388 10.45 31.47 23.72
CA LEU A 388 9.41 31.44 24.73
C LEU A 388 10.07 31.39 26.10
N ASP A 389 10.04 32.52 26.78
CA ASP A 389 10.40 32.60 28.19
C ASP A 389 9.26 32.06 29.06
N VAL A 390 9.42 32.08 30.38
CA VAL A 390 8.32 31.89 31.35
C VAL A 390 7.19 32.90 31.11
N LEU A 391 5.99 32.65 31.66
CA LEU A 391 4.87 33.57 31.48
C LEU A 391 5.17 34.92 32.16
N ASP A 392 4.64 36.01 31.62
CA ASP A 392 4.66 37.27 32.34
C ASP A 392 3.85 37.13 33.64
N ARG A 393 4.27 37.81 34.71
CA ARG A 393 3.63 37.63 36.02
C ARG A 393 2.11 37.85 35.98
N ALA A 394 1.65 38.83 35.21
CA ALA A 394 0.22 39.09 35.03
C ALA A 394 -0.51 37.93 34.33
N GLU A 395 0.15 37.25 33.39
CA GLU A 395 -0.36 36.08 32.68
C GLU A 395 -0.38 34.84 33.57
N SER A 396 0.66 34.62 34.37
CA SER A 396 0.71 33.56 35.39
C SER A 396 -0.45 33.68 36.38
N VAL A 397 -0.71 34.90 36.87
CA VAL A 397 -1.85 35.20 37.76
C VAL A 397 -3.18 34.95 37.06
N ALA A 398 -3.32 35.36 35.80
CA ALA A 398 -4.53 35.13 35.01
C ALA A 398 -4.80 33.63 34.79
N LEU A 399 -3.77 32.83 34.47
CA LEU A 399 -3.88 31.38 34.28
C LEU A 399 -4.32 30.67 35.57
N LEU A 400 -3.68 30.99 36.70
CA LEU A 400 -4.06 30.42 38.00
C LEU A 400 -5.51 30.77 38.36
N ARG A 401 -5.96 32.01 38.10
CA ARG A 401 -7.33 32.46 38.41
C ARG A 401 -8.39 31.94 37.45
N ALA A 402 -8.04 31.68 36.19
CA ALA A 402 -8.95 31.09 35.21
C ALA A 402 -9.44 29.71 35.68
N ARG A 403 -8.54 28.93 36.30
CA ARG A 403 -8.83 27.57 36.81
C ARG A 403 -9.24 27.56 38.29
N CYS A 404 -8.68 28.46 39.11
CA CYS A 404 -9.00 28.63 40.52
C CYS A 404 -9.58 30.03 40.77
N ARG A 405 -10.85 30.24 40.40
CA ARG A 405 -11.54 31.55 40.52
C ARG A 405 -11.59 32.12 41.94
N TRP A 406 -11.32 31.30 42.96
CA TRP A 406 -11.30 31.66 44.37
C TRP A 406 -9.96 32.22 44.86
N LEU A 407 -8.89 32.19 44.04
CA LEU A 407 -7.60 32.76 44.40
C LEU A 407 -7.64 34.30 44.39
N THR A 408 -7.11 34.91 45.45
CA THR A 408 -6.82 36.37 45.44
C THR A 408 -5.66 36.67 44.50
N ASP A 409 -5.55 37.91 44.01
CA ASP A 409 -4.41 38.31 43.16
C ASP A 409 -3.08 38.16 43.89
N ALA A 410 -3.05 38.46 45.20
CA ALA A 410 -1.86 38.31 46.03
C ALA A 410 -1.44 36.82 46.21
N ASP A 411 -2.41 35.92 46.37
CA ASP A 411 -2.13 34.48 46.48
C ASP A 411 -1.68 33.88 45.15
N ALA A 412 -2.30 34.28 44.04
CA ALA A 412 -1.91 33.85 42.70
C ALA A 412 -0.52 34.38 42.32
N ASP A 413 -0.21 35.63 42.65
CA ASP A 413 1.11 36.23 42.41
C ASP A 413 2.20 35.51 43.21
N ARG A 414 1.94 35.21 44.49
CA ARG A 414 2.87 34.45 45.33
C ARG A 414 3.10 33.02 44.83
N LEU A 415 2.06 32.34 44.33
CA LEU A 415 2.22 31.01 43.74
C LEU A 415 2.98 31.06 42.42
N ALA A 416 2.71 32.07 41.60
CA ALA A 416 3.43 32.29 40.36
C ALA A 416 4.94 32.47 40.60
N ASP A 417 5.29 33.23 41.63
CA ASP A 417 6.68 33.41 42.08
C ASP A 417 7.36 32.10 42.46
N LEU A 418 6.72 31.30 43.31
CA LEU A 418 7.27 30.04 43.80
C LEU A 418 7.41 28.98 42.70
N LEU A 419 6.57 29.04 41.67
CA LEU A 419 6.58 28.14 40.52
C LEU A 419 7.49 28.65 39.40
N GLY A 420 8.13 29.81 39.59
CA GLY A 420 9.03 30.45 38.64
C GLY A 420 8.32 30.82 37.33
N ASP A 421 7.05 31.20 37.40
CA ASP A 421 6.21 31.60 36.27
C ASP A 421 6.13 30.55 35.13
N LEU A 422 6.46 29.29 35.42
CA LEU A 422 6.55 28.24 34.43
C LEU A 422 5.17 27.62 34.16
N PRO A 423 4.59 27.75 32.95
CA PRO A 423 3.20 27.35 32.68
C PRO A 423 2.89 25.88 33.00
N LEU A 424 3.81 24.93 32.75
CA LEU A 424 3.59 23.54 33.16
C LEU A 424 3.50 23.39 34.68
N ALA A 425 4.35 24.07 35.45
CA ALA A 425 4.30 24.02 36.92
C ALA A 425 3.03 24.72 37.46
N LEU A 426 2.63 25.83 36.83
CA LEU A 426 1.41 26.58 37.14
C LEU A 426 0.14 25.77 36.86
N GLU A 427 0.05 25.10 35.70
CA GLU A 427 -1.10 24.25 35.37
C GLU A 427 -1.23 23.05 36.30
N GLN A 428 -0.10 22.43 36.68
CA GLN A 428 -0.09 21.32 37.63
C GLN A 428 -0.51 21.79 39.03
N ALA A 429 0.01 22.92 39.48
CA ALA A 429 -0.39 23.54 40.75
C ALA A 429 -1.86 23.95 40.77
N ALA A 430 -2.36 24.63 39.73
CA ALA A 430 -3.75 25.02 39.60
C ALA A 430 -4.68 23.82 39.50
N GLY A 431 -4.30 22.78 38.74
CA GLY A 431 -5.03 21.52 38.68
C GLY A 431 -5.16 20.88 40.07
N TRP A 432 -4.05 20.78 40.81
CA TRP A 432 -4.04 20.25 42.16
C TRP A 432 -4.88 21.09 43.14
N LEU A 433 -4.72 22.41 43.14
CA LEU A 433 -5.44 23.33 44.03
C LEU A 433 -6.94 23.34 43.74
N SER A 434 -7.34 23.31 42.47
CA SER A 434 -8.75 23.25 42.06
C SER A 434 -9.44 21.97 42.53
N THR A 435 -8.73 20.83 42.51
CA THR A 435 -9.27 19.52 42.86
C THR A 435 -9.23 19.24 44.38
N THR A 436 -8.17 19.66 45.07
CA THR A 436 -7.97 19.36 46.50
C THR A 436 -8.51 20.44 47.44
N GLY A 437 -8.74 21.66 46.95
CA GLY A 437 -9.13 22.80 47.77
C GLY A 437 -8.07 23.21 48.81
N MET A 438 -6.81 22.78 48.64
CA MET A 438 -5.72 23.07 49.58
C MET A 438 -5.47 24.57 49.69
N LYS A 439 -5.28 25.07 50.92
CA LYS A 439 -4.89 26.46 51.15
C LYS A 439 -3.54 26.77 50.53
N VAL A 440 -3.45 27.91 49.86
CA VAL A 440 -2.25 28.40 49.16
C VAL A 440 -1.02 28.43 50.06
N ASP A 441 -1.17 28.91 51.31
CA ASP A 441 -0.09 28.92 52.30
C ASP A 441 0.53 27.56 52.58
N LEU A 442 -0.31 26.51 52.62
CA LEU A 442 0.15 25.15 52.88
C LEU A 442 0.87 24.59 51.64
N TYR A 443 0.30 24.81 50.46
CA TYR A 443 0.90 24.38 49.19
C TYR A 443 2.27 25.03 48.95
N ALA A 444 2.36 26.35 49.14
CA ALA A 444 3.59 27.13 49.04
C ALA A 444 4.71 26.60 49.94
N ARG A 445 4.41 26.26 51.20
CA ARG A 445 5.39 25.68 52.13
C ARG A 445 5.89 24.31 51.68
N LEU A 446 4.99 23.44 51.23
CA LEU A 446 5.35 22.10 50.75
C LEU A 446 6.22 22.17 49.50
N LEU A 447 5.84 23.03 48.55
CA LEU A 447 6.59 23.26 47.32
C LEU A 447 8.02 23.78 47.61
N THR A 448 8.16 24.73 48.53
CA THR A 448 9.46 25.30 48.94
C THR A 448 10.35 24.25 49.59
N ALA A 449 9.78 23.41 50.47
CA ALA A 449 10.52 22.34 51.12
C ALA A 449 11.06 21.32 50.10
N ARG A 450 10.23 20.87 49.14
CA ARG A 450 10.64 19.91 48.11
C ARG A 450 11.63 20.48 47.09
N THR A 451 11.46 21.74 46.73
CA THR A 451 12.43 22.46 45.88
C THR A 451 13.82 22.46 46.55
N SER A 452 13.87 22.71 47.86
CA SER A 452 15.13 22.71 48.63
C SER A 452 15.77 21.33 48.73
N GLU A 453 14.96 20.28 48.91
CA GLU A 453 15.43 18.89 48.95
C GLU A 453 16.02 18.45 47.61
N ILE A 454 15.33 18.70 46.49
CA ILE A 454 15.80 18.35 45.15
C ILE A 454 17.13 19.05 44.81
N LEU A 455 17.26 20.32 45.20
CA LEU A 455 18.51 21.07 45.01
C LEU A 455 19.67 20.54 45.86
N ALA A 456 19.38 19.94 47.03
CA ALA A 456 20.39 19.37 47.92
C ALA A 456 20.88 17.97 47.46
N THR A 457 20.05 17.18 46.79
CA THR A 457 20.39 15.84 46.27
C THR A 457 21.09 15.86 44.90
N GLY A 458 21.23 17.03 44.29
CA GLY A 458 21.78 17.23 42.95
C GLY A 458 20.67 17.54 41.92
N LYS A 459 20.94 18.47 41.00
CA LYS A 459 19.96 18.86 39.96
C LYS A 459 19.63 17.64 39.08
N PRO A 460 18.34 17.36 38.82
CA PRO A 460 17.96 16.39 37.80
C PRO A 460 18.56 16.77 36.45
N ALA A 461 19.15 15.81 35.75
CA ALA A 461 19.90 16.08 34.52
C ALA A 461 19.02 16.54 33.33
N TYR A 462 17.69 16.39 33.39
CA TYR A 462 16.83 16.49 32.20
C TYR A 462 15.51 17.30 32.34
N TYR A 463 15.23 17.98 33.47
CA TYR A 463 13.97 18.75 33.65
C TYR A 463 14.02 19.89 34.72
N PRO A 464 13.13 20.92 34.63
CA PRO A 464 13.11 22.04 35.60
C PRO A 464 12.62 21.63 37.00
N VAL A 465 13.29 22.14 38.03
CA VAL A 465 13.02 21.86 39.45
C VAL A 465 11.57 22.17 39.88
N PRO A 466 10.92 23.28 39.45
CA PRO A 466 9.53 23.57 39.86
C PRO A 466 8.52 22.51 39.40
N VAL A 467 8.71 21.91 38.22
CA VAL A 467 7.83 20.84 37.69
C VAL A 467 8.01 19.56 38.49
N ALA A 468 9.27 19.19 38.75
CA ALA A 468 9.61 18.04 39.58
C ALA A 468 9.06 18.18 40.99
N ALA A 469 9.17 19.38 41.58
CA ALA A 469 8.64 19.70 42.89
C ALA A 469 7.09 19.63 42.91
N ALA A 470 6.41 20.16 41.88
CA ALA A 470 4.95 20.10 41.78
C ALA A 470 4.42 18.66 41.68
N TRP A 471 5.02 17.82 40.83
CA TRP A 471 4.67 16.39 40.75
C TRP A 471 5.08 15.63 42.02
N THR A 472 6.21 15.97 42.64
CA THR A 472 6.61 15.37 43.93
C THR A 472 5.60 15.69 45.02
N VAL A 473 5.06 16.92 45.07
CA VAL A 473 3.99 17.28 46.01
C VAL A 473 2.71 16.50 45.72
N ALA A 474 2.35 16.30 44.44
CA ALA A 474 1.20 15.49 44.06
C ALA A 474 1.37 14.01 44.46
N LEU A 475 2.55 13.44 44.20
CA LEU A 475 2.91 12.05 44.52
C LEU A 475 3.01 11.80 46.03
N ASP A 476 3.65 12.69 46.80
CA ASP A 476 3.81 12.55 48.26
C ASP A 476 2.49 12.62 49.02
N ARG A 477 1.47 13.22 48.39
CA ARG A 477 0.12 13.38 48.94
C ARG A 477 -0.87 12.38 48.37
N LEU A 478 -0.46 11.60 47.37
CA LEU A 478 -1.15 10.37 47.06
C LEU A 478 -0.97 9.48 48.29
N SER A 479 -2.05 9.12 48.96
CA SER A 479 -2.03 8.20 50.11
C SER A 479 -2.63 6.84 49.76
N ASP A 480 -3.04 6.68 48.51
CA ASP A 480 -3.73 5.51 47.99
C ASP A 480 -2.69 4.49 47.48
N PRO A 481 -2.58 3.31 48.12
CA PRO A 481 -1.65 2.27 47.69
C PRO A 481 -1.95 1.73 46.28
N VAL A 482 -3.22 1.65 45.90
CA VAL A 482 -3.65 1.14 44.58
C VAL A 482 -3.21 2.10 43.49
N ALA A 483 -3.39 3.41 43.72
CA ALA A 483 -2.94 4.45 42.80
C ALA A 483 -1.42 4.44 42.59
N HIS A 484 -0.63 4.19 43.64
CA HIS A 484 0.83 4.02 43.50
C HIS A 484 1.21 2.78 42.72
N ALA A 485 0.50 1.66 42.95
CA ALA A 485 0.75 0.42 42.22
C ALA A 485 0.46 0.59 40.73
N VAL A 486 -0.64 1.26 40.36
CA VAL A 486 -0.97 1.63 38.96
C VAL A 486 0.13 2.51 38.36
N LEU A 487 0.57 3.55 39.08
CA LEU A 487 1.63 4.44 38.58
C LEU A 487 2.96 3.70 38.37
N ARG A 488 3.35 2.81 39.29
CA ARG A 488 4.57 1.99 39.18
C ARG A 488 4.51 1.01 38.01
N LEU A 489 3.35 0.39 37.79
CA LEU A 489 3.11 -0.48 36.64
C LEU A 489 3.25 0.29 35.32
N LEU A 490 2.56 1.42 35.19
CA LEU A 490 2.64 2.28 34.00
C LEU A 490 4.04 2.90 33.80
N ALA A 491 4.80 3.08 34.88
CA ALA A 491 6.16 3.59 34.80
C ALA A 491 7.11 2.63 34.07
N VAL A 492 6.91 1.31 34.10
CA VAL A 492 7.80 0.34 33.42
C VAL A 492 7.31 -0.08 32.02
N LEU A 493 6.10 0.30 31.64
CA LEU A 493 5.54 0.03 30.32
C LEU A 493 5.95 1.11 29.30
N ALA A 494 5.87 0.77 28.00
CA ALA A 494 6.09 1.73 26.92
C ALA A 494 5.16 2.96 27.07
N PRO A 495 5.60 4.18 26.67
CA PRO A 495 4.78 5.40 26.67
C PRO A 495 3.75 5.38 25.51
N ARG A 496 2.97 4.31 25.44
CA ARG A 496 1.89 4.05 24.48
C ARG A 496 0.59 3.80 25.26
N PRO A 497 -0.59 3.97 24.64
CA PRO A 497 -1.85 3.68 25.32
C PRO A 497 -1.89 2.25 25.86
N VAL A 498 -2.11 2.11 27.17
CA VAL A 498 -2.36 0.82 27.83
C VAL A 498 -3.87 0.69 28.02
N PRO A 499 -4.55 -0.32 27.45
CA PRO A 499 -5.97 -0.53 27.64
C PRO A 499 -6.35 -0.55 29.12
N VAL A 500 -7.44 0.14 29.48
CA VAL A 500 -7.91 0.22 30.86
C VAL A 500 -8.22 -1.18 31.40
N ASP A 501 -8.85 -2.03 30.58
CA ASP A 501 -9.20 -3.40 30.96
C ASP A 501 -7.98 -4.22 31.39
N LEU A 502 -6.83 -4.06 30.70
CA LEU A 502 -5.59 -4.71 31.10
C LEU A 502 -5.07 -4.20 32.46
N VAL A 503 -5.25 -2.92 32.75
CA VAL A 503 -4.82 -2.35 34.06
C VAL A 503 -5.76 -2.80 35.18
N VAL A 504 -7.04 -2.95 34.89
CA VAL A 504 -8.05 -3.46 35.83
C VAL A 504 -7.78 -4.92 36.21
N ASP A 505 -7.38 -5.73 35.24
CA ASP A 505 -7.05 -7.14 35.44
C ASP A 505 -5.61 -7.37 35.99
N ALA A 506 -4.85 -6.30 36.23
CA ALA A 506 -3.47 -6.40 36.68
C ALA A 506 -3.36 -6.81 38.16
N ASP A 507 -2.43 -7.73 38.46
CA ASP A 507 -2.05 -8.00 39.85
C ASP A 507 -1.20 -6.85 40.41
N LEU A 508 -1.80 -6.07 41.31
CA LEU A 508 -1.18 -4.95 42.00
C LEU A 508 -0.58 -5.33 43.37
N GLY A 509 -0.54 -6.62 43.72
CA GLY A 509 0.10 -7.18 44.92
C GLY A 509 -0.86 -7.68 46.01
N GLU A 510 -2.13 -7.24 45.99
CA GLU A 510 -3.22 -7.75 46.84
C GLU A 510 -4.51 -7.84 46.02
N PRO A 511 -5.47 -8.74 46.36
CA PRO A 511 -6.75 -8.83 45.69
C PRO A 511 -7.47 -7.47 45.76
N THR A 512 -7.47 -6.75 44.64
CA THR A 512 -8.01 -5.39 44.56
C THR A 512 -9.30 -5.44 43.76
N ASP A 513 -10.36 -4.82 44.27
CA ASP A 513 -11.63 -4.70 43.55
C ASP A 513 -11.41 -3.93 42.23
N PRO A 514 -11.87 -4.44 41.07
CA PRO A 514 -11.86 -3.70 39.81
C PRO A 514 -12.35 -2.25 39.92
N LEU A 515 -13.35 -1.99 40.77
CA LEU A 515 -13.85 -0.63 41.01
C LEU A 515 -12.81 0.24 41.74
N ALA A 516 -12.04 -0.32 42.68
CA ALA A 516 -10.96 0.40 43.35
C ALA A 516 -9.81 0.73 42.39
N VAL A 517 -9.53 -0.12 41.40
CA VAL A 517 -8.55 0.19 40.35
C VAL A 517 -9.05 1.32 39.44
N LEU A 518 -10.33 1.29 39.04
CA LEU A 518 -10.93 2.37 38.26
C LEU A 518 -10.95 3.70 39.03
N ASP A 519 -11.28 3.68 40.33
CA ASP A 519 -11.22 4.85 41.21
C ASP A 519 -9.78 5.39 41.34
N ALA A 520 -8.80 4.50 41.43
CA ALA A 520 -7.39 4.86 41.45
C ALA A 520 -6.93 5.49 40.13
N VAL A 521 -7.33 4.92 38.99
CA VAL A 521 -7.07 5.44 37.63
C VAL A 521 -7.67 6.84 37.46
N ASP A 522 -8.92 7.02 37.86
CA ASP A 522 -9.59 8.31 37.80
C ASP A 522 -8.92 9.34 38.75
N ARG A 523 -8.46 8.91 39.93
CA ARG A 523 -7.72 9.77 40.86
C ARG A 523 -6.38 10.24 40.29
N VAL A 524 -5.56 9.34 39.74
CA VAL A 524 -4.27 9.74 39.14
C VAL A 524 -4.47 10.56 37.86
N SER A 525 -5.59 10.37 37.17
CA SER A 525 -6.01 11.20 36.03
C SER A 525 -6.39 12.61 36.48
N ARG A 526 -7.23 12.76 37.52
CA ARG A 526 -7.62 14.06 38.10
C ARG A 526 -6.44 14.84 38.67
N GLN A 527 -5.37 14.16 39.07
CA GLN A 527 -4.13 14.76 39.54
C GLN A 527 -3.14 15.11 38.41
N GLY A 528 -3.47 14.83 37.15
CA GLY A 528 -2.64 15.19 35.99
C GLY A 528 -1.41 14.29 35.78
N LEU A 529 -1.35 13.13 36.45
CA LEU A 529 -0.23 12.19 36.36
C LEU A 529 -0.36 11.22 35.18
N VAL A 530 -1.61 10.88 34.81
CA VAL A 530 -1.95 9.98 33.70
C VAL A 530 -3.07 10.61 32.87
N ARG A 531 -3.05 10.43 31.55
CA ARG A 531 -4.14 10.88 30.66
C ARG A 531 -4.95 9.67 30.20
N VAL A 532 -6.27 9.75 30.33
CA VAL A 532 -7.20 8.79 29.72
C VAL A 532 -7.50 9.23 28.28
N THR A 533 -7.30 8.34 27.32
CA THR A 533 -7.62 8.55 25.90
C THR A 533 -8.63 7.50 25.44
N GLY A 534 -9.19 7.66 24.23
CA GLY A 534 -10.08 6.64 23.64
C GLY A 534 -9.40 5.28 23.40
N GLU A 535 -8.06 5.24 23.41
CA GLU A 535 -7.25 4.03 23.19
C GLU A 535 -6.69 3.44 24.49
N GLY A 536 -6.82 4.13 25.63
CA GLY A 536 -6.31 3.68 26.93
C GLY A 536 -5.60 4.75 27.75
N LEU A 537 -4.87 4.32 28.78
CA LEU A 537 -4.09 5.14 29.69
C LEU A 537 -2.72 5.49 29.10
N VAL A 538 -2.37 6.77 29.13
CA VAL A 538 -1.08 7.28 28.68
C VAL A 538 -0.41 8.03 29.83
N MET A 539 0.73 7.52 30.29
CA MET A 539 1.59 8.23 31.23
C MET A 539 2.64 9.02 30.45
N HIS A 540 2.82 10.28 30.81
CA HIS A 540 3.84 11.12 30.19
C HIS A 540 5.25 10.58 30.51
N ARG A 541 6.15 10.53 29.52
CA ARG A 541 7.52 10.01 29.67
C ARG A 541 8.32 10.64 30.82
N LEU A 542 8.10 11.92 31.10
CA LEU A 542 8.75 12.61 32.23
C LEU A 542 8.21 12.14 33.59
N VAL A 543 6.91 11.82 33.67
CA VAL A 543 6.31 11.26 34.89
C VAL A 543 6.84 9.83 35.11
N GLN A 544 6.95 9.03 34.04
CA GLN A 544 7.61 7.72 34.11
C GLN A 544 9.06 7.84 34.61
N ALA A 545 9.83 8.81 34.11
CA ALA A 545 11.21 9.02 34.52
C ALA A 545 11.33 9.39 36.00
N VAL A 546 10.53 10.35 36.48
CA VAL A 546 10.50 10.75 37.91
C VAL A 546 10.11 9.56 38.81
N LEU A 547 9.12 8.77 38.40
CA LEU A 547 8.71 7.58 39.14
C LEU A 547 9.81 6.51 39.17
N ARG A 548 10.55 6.32 38.07
CA ARG A 548 11.67 5.37 38.03
C ARG A 548 12.86 5.81 38.87
N GLU A 549 13.16 7.11 38.87
CA GLU A 549 14.27 7.68 39.66
C GLU A 549 14.01 7.61 41.18
N ARG A 550 12.74 7.77 41.59
CA ARG A 550 12.32 7.67 42.99
C ARG A 550 12.15 6.24 43.49
N ALA A 551 11.88 5.31 42.60
CA ALA A 551 11.68 3.90 42.95
C ALA A 551 13.01 3.25 43.31
N THR A 552 13.00 2.39 44.34
CA THR A 552 14.19 1.58 44.61
C THR A 552 14.41 0.57 43.48
N PRO A 553 15.64 0.05 43.30
CA PRO A 553 15.87 -1.03 42.33
C PRO A 553 14.97 -2.25 42.56
N ALA A 554 14.63 -2.54 43.83
CA ALA A 554 13.69 -3.59 44.20
C ALA A 554 12.26 -3.28 43.73
N ASP A 555 11.81 -2.04 43.92
CA ASP A 555 10.49 -1.59 43.48
C ASP A 555 10.32 -1.66 41.95
N LEU A 556 11.37 -1.32 41.22
CA LEU A 556 11.40 -1.43 39.75
C LEU A 556 11.42 -2.88 39.27
N ALA A 557 12.18 -3.75 39.95
CA ALA A 557 12.20 -5.17 39.64
C ALA A 557 10.81 -5.81 39.86
N GLU A 558 10.16 -5.46 40.97
CA GLU A 558 8.80 -5.90 41.27
C GLU A 558 7.78 -5.37 40.23
N ALA A 559 7.85 -4.09 39.88
CA ALA A 559 6.97 -3.50 38.87
C ALA A 559 7.16 -4.16 37.50
N ARG A 560 8.40 -4.43 37.08
CA ARG A 560 8.69 -5.20 35.86
C ARG A 560 8.12 -6.62 35.93
N GLY A 561 8.25 -7.30 37.08
CA GLY A 561 7.68 -8.63 37.30
C GLY A 561 6.17 -8.66 37.09
N ARG A 562 5.45 -7.70 37.71
CA ARG A 562 3.99 -7.56 37.55
C ARG A 562 3.59 -7.18 36.12
N ALA A 563 4.34 -6.29 35.47
CA ALA A 563 4.12 -5.94 34.07
C ALA A 563 4.27 -7.16 33.14
N ARG A 564 5.29 -8.00 33.35
CA ARG A 564 5.48 -9.24 32.58
C ARG A 564 4.32 -10.21 32.81
N ALA A 565 3.90 -10.41 34.06
CA ALA A 565 2.76 -11.27 34.40
C ALA A 565 1.47 -10.77 33.72
N LEU A 566 1.22 -9.47 33.75
CA LEU A 566 0.09 -8.84 33.06
C LEU A 566 0.13 -9.12 31.55
N LEU A 567 1.28 -8.86 30.90
CA LEU A 567 1.41 -9.08 29.45
C LEU A 567 1.29 -10.56 29.07
N ALA A 568 1.75 -11.46 29.93
CA ALA A 568 1.59 -12.90 29.73
C ALA A 568 0.14 -13.35 29.88
N ALA A 569 -0.61 -12.78 30.83
CA ALA A 569 -2.05 -13.01 31.00
C ALA A 569 -2.87 -12.45 29.83
N ALA A 570 -2.44 -11.32 29.27
CA ALA A 570 -3.09 -10.66 28.13
C ALA A 570 -2.88 -11.41 26.79
N ALA A 571 -1.98 -12.39 26.72
CA ALA A 571 -1.68 -13.09 25.49
C ALA A 571 -2.87 -13.97 25.03
N PRO A 572 -3.43 -13.74 23.83
CA PRO A 572 -4.71 -14.33 23.39
C PRO A 572 -4.64 -15.81 22.97
N GLY A 573 -3.58 -16.54 23.34
CA GLY A 573 -3.39 -17.94 22.96
C GLY A 573 -2.55 -18.11 21.68
N ASN A 574 -3.04 -18.84 20.69
CA ASN A 574 -2.22 -19.27 19.54
C ASN A 574 -1.64 -18.07 18.75
N PRO A 575 -0.31 -17.88 18.73
CA PRO A 575 0.30 -16.71 18.08
C PRO A 575 0.26 -16.73 16.55
N THR A 576 -0.04 -17.88 15.95
CA THR A 576 -0.06 -18.02 14.49
C THR A 576 -1.43 -17.72 13.86
N GLU A 577 -2.45 -17.46 14.69
CA GLU A 577 -3.80 -17.13 14.24
C GLU A 577 -3.94 -15.61 14.00
N PRO A 578 -4.34 -15.16 12.79
CA PRO A 578 -4.48 -13.75 12.48
C PRO A 578 -5.44 -12.98 13.41
N ALA A 579 -6.49 -13.64 13.91
CA ALA A 579 -7.43 -13.05 14.86
C ALA A 579 -6.76 -12.58 16.17
N ASN A 580 -5.64 -13.20 16.54
CA ASN A 580 -4.88 -12.90 17.75
C ASN A 580 -3.82 -11.83 17.54
N TRP A 581 -3.48 -11.50 16.27
CA TRP A 581 -2.41 -10.57 15.95
C TRP A 581 -2.65 -9.14 16.45
N PRO A 582 -3.86 -8.56 16.42
CA PRO A 582 -4.10 -7.23 16.98
C PRO A 582 -3.71 -7.13 18.45
N THR A 583 -4.05 -8.13 19.26
CA THR A 583 -3.68 -8.17 20.68
C THR A 583 -2.18 -8.38 20.87
N TYR A 584 -1.55 -9.28 20.10
CA TYR A 584 -0.10 -9.44 20.14
C TYR A 584 0.64 -8.16 19.71
N ALA A 585 0.14 -7.42 18.72
CA ALA A 585 0.68 -6.15 18.27
C ALA A 585 0.49 -5.03 19.33
N LEU A 586 -0.61 -5.06 20.07
CA LEU A 586 -0.89 -4.14 21.18
C LEU A 586 0.09 -4.34 22.33
N ILE A 587 0.35 -5.58 22.75
CA ILE A 587 1.25 -5.87 23.87
C ILE A 587 2.74 -5.84 23.50
N TYR A 588 3.08 -5.98 22.21
CA TYR A 588 4.47 -6.08 21.75
C TYR A 588 5.37 -4.88 22.16
N PRO A 589 4.98 -3.61 22.00
CA PRO A 589 5.79 -2.47 22.45
C PRO A 589 6.04 -2.48 23.97
N HIS A 590 5.05 -2.91 24.74
CA HIS A 590 5.15 -3.01 26.19
C HIS A 590 6.07 -4.15 26.61
N ALA A 591 6.00 -5.29 25.92
CA ALA A 591 6.87 -6.45 26.12
C ALA A 591 8.35 -6.14 25.87
N LEU A 592 8.66 -5.29 24.89
CA LEU A 592 10.03 -4.80 24.65
C LEU A 592 10.55 -3.86 25.76
N SER A 593 9.66 -3.22 26.52
CA SER A 593 10.03 -2.25 27.56
C SER A 593 10.29 -2.88 28.93
N VAL A 594 9.96 -4.17 29.12
CA VAL A 594 10.07 -4.88 30.40
C VAL A 594 11.19 -5.92 30.41
N ASP A 595 12.15 -5.83 29.50
CA ASP A 595 13.37 -6.67 29.47
C ASP A 595 13.07 -8.19 29.50
N LEU A 596 12.21 -8.69 28.61
CA LEU A 596 11.78 -10.11 28.62
C LEU A 596 12.93 -11.13 28.47
N VAL A 597 13.99 -10.78 27.75
CA VAL A 597 15.18 -11.65 27.61
C VAL A 597 15.91 -11.83 28.95
N ASP A 598 15.94 -10.76 29.75
CA ASP A 598 16.62 -10.69 31.06
C ASP A 598 15.68 -10.99 32.24
N ALA A 599 14.48 -11.50 31.97
CA ALA A 599 13.58 -11.96 33.02
C ALA A 599 14.23 -13.11 33.83
N PRO A 600 13.87 -13.26 35.13
CA PRO A 600 14.30 -14.39 35.94
C PRO A 600 14.09 -15.72 35.21
N LEU A 601 15.08 -16.59 35.24
CA LEU A 601 15.08 -17.84 34.46
C LEU A 601 14.08 -18.87 34.97
N GLU A 602 13.51 -18.66 36.15
CA GLU A 602 12.42 -19.45 36.71
C GLU A 602 11.05 -19.04 36.14
N ASP A 603 10.95 -17.82 35.59
CA ASP A 603 9.71 -17.28 35.03
C ASP A 603 9.42 -17.87 33.64
N ARG A 604 8.69 -18.99 33.66
CA ARG A 604 8.25 -19.70 32.46
C ARG A 604 7.25 -18.88 31.64
N ALA A 605 6.44 -18.03 32.28
CA ALA A 605 5.42 -17.24 31.58
C ALA A 605 6.07 -16.18 30.69
N SER A 606 7.09 -15.47 31.19
CA SER A 606 7.85 -14.50 30.39
C SER A 606 8.57 -15.13 29.21
N ARG A 607 9.25 -16.28 29.42
CA ARG A 607 9.91 -16.99 28.31
C ARG A 607 8.91 -17.45 27.25
N ARG A 608 7.75 -17.96 27.69
CA ARG A 608 6.69 -18.38 26.78
C ARG A 608 6.13 -17.20 25.98
N LEU A 609 5.84 -16.08 26.64
CA LEU A 609 5.38 -14.85 26.00
C LEU A 609 6.38 -14.37 24.93
N LEU A 610 7.68 -14.36 25.24
CA LEU A 610 8.72 -13.99 24.27
C LEU A 610 8.66 -14.88 23.02
N LEU A 611 8.59 -16.20 23.19
CA LEU A 611 8.50 -17.15 22.07
C LEU A 611 7.20 -16.95 21.25
N ASP A 612 6.08 -16.65 21.90
CA ASP A 612 4.80 -16.40 21.23
C ASP A 612 4.77 -15.05 20.50
N LEU A 613 5.44 -14.01 21.03
CA LEU A 613 5.66 -12.75 20.34
C LEU A 613 6.53 -12.92 19.09
N VAL A 614 7.61 -13.70 19.18
CA VAL A 614 8.45 -14.01 18.01
C VAL A 614 7.63 -14.74 16.94
N ARG A 615 6.79 -15.71 17.32
CA ARG A 615 5.92 -16.44 16.38
C ARG A 615 4.88 -15.54 15.71
N SER A 616 4.17 -14.75 16.49
CA SER A 616 3.09 -13.90 15.98
C SER A 616 3.62 -12.81 15.06
N GLN A 617 4.68 -12.12 15.47
CA GLN A 617 5.32 -11.10 14.66
C GLN A 617 5.98 -11.70 13.42
N GLY A 618 6.61 -12.87 13.54
CA GLY A 618 7.15 -13.60 12.39
C GLY A 618 6.07 -13.97 11.37
N ALA A 619 4.91 -14.47 11.84
CA ALA A 619 3.77 -14.83 10.99
C ALA A 619 3.10 -13.61 10.36
N ALA A 620 3.10 -12.46 11.04
CA ALA A 620 2.70 -11.16 10.49
C ALA A 620 3.75 -10.57 9.51
N GLY A 621 4.86 -11.28 9.27
CA GLY A 621 5.92 -10.90 8.35
C GLY A 621 7.05 -10.08 8.96
N ASN A 622 7.02 -9.73 10.25
CA ASN A 622 8.03 -8.93 10.94
C ASN A 622 9.28 -9.73 11.34
N ALA A 623 9.65 -10.76 10.57
CA ALA A 623 10.78 -11.67 10.84
C ALA A 623 12.10 -10.91 11.13
N ARG A 624 12.33 -9.76 10.46
CA ARG A 624 13.52 -8.92 10.67
C ARG A 624 13.60 -8.32 12.07
N ALA A 625 12.47 -7.95 12.67
CA ALA A 625 12.42 -7.36 14.00
C ALA A 625 12.65 -8.41 15.09
N VAL A 626 12.19 -9.65 14.87
CA VAL A 626 12.17 -10.69 15.90
C VAL A 626 13.33 -11.69 15.82
N VAL A 627 14.07 -11.74 14.72
CA VAL A 627 15.25 -12.61 14.61
C VAL A 627 16.34 -12.26 15.64
N GLY A 628 16.49 -10.96 15.96
CA GLY A 628 17.39 -10.51 17.02
C GLY A 628 16.92 -10.97 18.40
N LEU A 629 15.64 -10.77 18.71
CA LEU A 629 15.04 -11.19 19.97
C LEU A 629 15.17 -12.70 20.22
N ALA A 630 14.95 -13.52 19.19
CA ALA A 630 15.13 -14.98 19.27
C ALA A 630 16.60 -15.37 19.51
N ARG A 631 17.55 -14.68 18.87
CA ARG A 631 18.99 -14.87 19.05
C ARG A 631 19.43 -14.52 20.46
N ASP A 632 19.00 -13.37 20.96
CA ASP A 632 19.40 -12.88 22.28
C ASP A 632 18.85 -13.80 23.38
N ALA A 633 17.58 -14.21 23.25
CA ALA A 633 16.97 -15.22 24.12
C ALA A 633 17.75 -16.54 24.08
N ARG A 634 18.08 -17.05 22.87
CA ARG A 634 18.89 -18.27 22.71
C ARG A 634 20.23 -18.13 23.42
N GLN A 635 21.00 -17.07 23.16
CA GLN A 635 22.32 -16.90 23.74
C GLN A 635 22.25 -16.86 25.27
N ARG A 636 21.36 -16.02 25.81
CA ARG A 636 21.20 -15.84 27.26
C ARG A 636 20.76 -17.11 27.96
N TRP A 637 19.78 -17.82 27.40
CA TRP A 637 19.24 -19.05 27.98
C TRP A 637 20.20 -20.22 27.79
N THR A 638 20.99 -20.27 26.71
CA THR A 638 22.03 -21.29 26.52
C THR A 638 23.06 -21.25 27.64
N SER A 639 23.56 -20.05 27.97
CA SER A 639 24.58 -19.87 29.01
C SER A 639 24.09 -20.21 30.42
N ALA A 640 22.76 -20.27 30.65
CA ALA A 640 22.22 -20.36 32.00
C ALA A 640 21.35 -21.59 32.28
N LEU A 641 20.58 -22.04 31.28
CA LEU A 641 19.76 -23.26 31.34
C LEU A 641 20.46 -24.45 30.69
N GLY A 642 21.52 -24.20 29.91
CA GLY A 642 22.20 -25.19 29.08
C GLY A 642 21.64 -25.22 27.66
N ALA A 643 22.47 -25.66 26.71
CA ALA A 643 22.17 -25.66 25.28
C ALA A 643 21.05 -26.66 24.87
N ASP A 644 20.74 -27.63 25.74
CA ASP A 644 19.75 -28.68 25.50
C ASP A 644 18.38 -28.39 26.13
N HIS A 645 18.22 -27.22 26.74
CA HIS A 645 16.95 -26.84 27.36
C HIS A 645 15.83 -26.64 26.30
N PRO A 646 14.59 -27.10 26.52
CA PRO A 646 13.51 -27.03 25.52
C PRO A 646 13.20 -25.61 25.00
N ASP A 647 13.29 -24.60 25.88
CA ASP A 647 13.08 -23.20 25.48
C ASP A 647 14.24 -22.66 24.63
N VAL A 648 15.48 -23.15 24.83
CA VAL A 648 16.65 -22.82 24.00
C VAL A 648 16.47 -23.42 22.61
N LEU A 649 16.10 -24.69 22.52
CA LEU A 649 15.81 -25.36 21.24
C LEU A 649 14.61 -24.70 20.53
N SER A 650 13.61 -24.22 21.26
CA SER A 650 12.50 -23.45 20.71
C SER A 650 12.96 -22.09 20.16
N ALA A 651 13.79 -21.36 20.89
CA ALA A 651 14.37 -20.09 20.44
C ALA A 651 15.25 -20.29 19.18
N MET A 652 16.06 -21.36 19.14
CA MET A 652 16.84 -21.76 17.95
C MET A 652 15.96 -21.98 16.73
N ARG A 653 14.88 -22.76 16.89
CA ARG A 653 13.94 -23.02 15.79
C ARG A 653 13.23 -21.76 15.30
N LEU A 654 12.88 -20.85 16.20
CA LEU A 654 12.26 -19.58 15.82
C LEU A 654 13.25 -18.62 15.15
N GLU A 655 14.51 -18.58 15.61
CA GLU A 655 15.58 -17.87 14.92
C GLU A 655 15.78 -18.45 13.51
N ALA A 656 15.87 -19.77 13.37
CA ALA A 656 16.01 -20.45 12.07
C ALA A 656 14.83 -20.15 11.13
N GLY A 657 13.59 -20.30 11.61
CA GLY A 657 12.41 -19.97 10.81
C GLY A 657 12.33 -18.49 10.41
N SER A 658 12.79 -17.58 11.28
CA SER A 658 12.90 -16.16 10.95
C SER A 658 14.00 -15.89 9.91
N LEU A 659 15.14 -16.59 10.00
CA LEU A 659 16.21 -16.53 9.01
C LEU A 659 15.74 -17.07 7.66
N PHE A 660 15.01 -18.18 7.65
CA PHE A 660 14.38 -18.75 6.45
C PHE A 660 13.42 -17.74 5.81
N GLY A 661 12.52 -17.13 6.59
CA GLY A 661 11.59 -16.11 6.11
C GLY A 661 12.26 -14.81 5.61
N LEU A 662 13.53 -14.57 5.99
CA LEU A 662 14.37 -13.49 5.45
C LEU A 662 15.26 -13.95 4.28
N GLY A 663 15.15 -15.20 3.86
CA GLY A 663 16.00 -15.86 2.85
C GLY A 663 17.47 -15.98 3.22
N ARG A 664 17.82 -15.90 4.50
CA ARG A 664 19.16 -16.23 4.99
C ARG A 664 19.31 -17.75 5.12
N LEU A 665 19.10 -18.45 4.01
CA LEU A 665 18.90 -19.91 3.98
C LEU A 665 20.11 -20.68 4.50
N ALA A 666 21.33 -20.24 4.23
CA ALA A 666 22.54 -20.88 4.77
C ALA A 666 22.58 -20.85 6.30
N ALA A 667 22.30 -19.70 6.91
CA ALA A 667 22.28 -19.55 8.37
C ALA A 667 21.10 -20.30 9.01
N ALA A 668 19.94 -20.34 8.33
CA ALA A 668 18.80 -21.15 8.77
C ALA A 668 19.15 -22.64 8.78
N ARG A 669 19.72 -23.15 7.67
CA ARG A 669 20.15 -24.55 7.50
C ARG A 669 21.15 -24.96 8.57
N ASP A 670 22.16 -24.14 8.83
CA ASP A 670 23.20 -24.46 9.82
C ASP A 670 22.60 -24.57 11.23
N LEU A 671 21.68 -23.67 11.58
CA LEU A 671 20.98 -23.70 12.86
C LEU A 671 20.01 -24.88 12.97
N GLU A 672 19.30 -25.22 11.89
CA GLU A 672 18.38 -26.37 11.82
C GLU A 672 19.11 -27.71 11.91
N ARG A 673 20.28 -27.84 11.28
CA ARG A 673 21.16 -29.01 11.42
C ARG A 673 21.58 -29.21 12.87
N GLU A 674 21.95 -28.13 13.56
CA GLU A 674 22.32 -28.19 14.98
C GLU A 674 21.13 -28.56 15.87
N VAL A 675 19.95 -27.96 15.65
CA VAL A 675 18.72 -28.34 16.39
C VAL A 675 18.39 -29.82 16.16
N LEU A 676 18.45 -30.29 14.93
CA LEU A 676 18.15 -31.67 14.59
C LEU A 676 19.14 -32.64 15.24
N ARG A 677 20.44 -32.32 15.23
CA ARG A 677 21.49 -33.12 15.90
C ARG A 677 21.19 -33.26 17.40
N ARG A 678 20.90 -32.15 18.09
CA ARG A 678 20.58 -32.15 19.52
C ARG A 678 19.31 -32.94 19.83
N LEU A 679 18.23 -32.72 19.09
CA LEU A 679 16.96 -33.42 19.31
C LEU A 679 17.09 -34.94 19.07
N ARG A 680 17.89 -35.35 18.07
CA ARG A 680 18.23 -36.77 17.86
C ARG A 680 18.94 -37.38 19.06
N GLU A 681 19.91 -36.68 19.65
CA GLU A 681 20.65 -37.15 20.82
C GLU A 681 19.79 -37.19 22.10
N LEU A 682 18.89 -36.21 22.28
CA LEU A 682 18.08 -36.07 23.50
C LEU A 682 16.80 -36.92 23.51
N ALA A 683 16.10 -36.98 22.38
CA ALA A 683 14.76 -37.56 22.29
C ALA A 683 14.66 -38.73 21.30
N GLY A 684 15.69 -38.93 20.46
CA GLY A 684 15.72 -39.98 19.45
C GLY A 684 15.09 -39.58 18.11
N GLU A 685 15.22 -40.48 17.13
CA GLU A 685 14.78 -40.25 15.73
C GLU A 685 13.26 -40.14 15.56
N ASP A 686 12.51 -40.79 16.45
CA ASP A 686 11.06 -40.97 16.37
C ASP A 686 10.26 -39.94 17.18
N ASP A 687 10.94 -39.01 17.89
CA ASP A 687 10.28 -37.97 18.68
C ASP A 687 9.57 -36.91 17.80
N PRO A 688 8.37 -36.43 18.17
CA PRO A 688 7.66 -35.40 17.40
C PRO A 688 8.42 -34.09 17.17
N ALA A 689 9.24 -33.64 18.12
CA ALA A 689 10.07 -32.45 17.94
C ALA A 689 11.22 -32.74 16.96
N THR A 690 11.85 -33.91 17.03
CA THR A 690 12.86 -34.36 16.05
C THR A 690 12.27 -34.41 14.64
N MET A 691 11.10 -35.01 14.46
CA MET A 691 10.42 -35.05 13.16
C MET A 691 10.07 -33.65 12.63
N ASN A 692 9.63 -32.74 13.49
CA ASN A 692 9.37 -31.36 13.08
C ASN A 692 10.66 -30.60 12.68
N ALA A 693 11.78 -30.89 13.34
CA ALA A 693 13.08 -30.35 12.95
C ALA A 693 13.57 -30.92 11.61
N LYS A 694 13.34 -32.21 11.34
CA LYS A 694 13.59 -32.82 10.01
C LYS A 694 12.78 -32.13 8.92
N SER A 695 11.48 -31.91 9.13
CA SER A 695 10.63 -31.23 8.15
C SER A 695 11.08 -29.78 7.90
N ALA A 696 11.43 -29.03 8.95
CA ALA A 696 11.93 -27.65 8.77
C ALA A 696 13.26 -27.62 8.00
N LEU A 697 14.20 -28.50 8.34
CA LEU A 697 15.45 -28.62 7.59
C LEU A 697 15.19 -29.04 6.14
N ALA A 698 14.27 -29.99 5.89
CA ALA A 698 13.90 -30.40 4.54
C ALA A 698 13.37 -29.21 3.72
N ASP A 699 12.49 -28.36 4.28
CA ASP A 699 11.98 -27.16 3.61
C ASP A 699 13.12 -26.19 3.21
N THR A 700 14.11 -26.00 4.09
CA THR A 700 15.31 -25.20 3.80
C THR A 700 16.21 -25.85 2.74
N LEU A 701 16.39 -27.16 2.78
CA LEU A 701 17.19 -27.91 1.81
C LEU A 701 16.54 -27.89 0.41
N TRP A 702 15.21 -28.04 0.33
CA TRP A 702 14.44 -27.84 -0.90
C TRP A 702 14.69 -26.44 -1.49
N SER A 703 14.72 -25.41 -0.63
CA SER A 703 14.93 -24.02 -1.05
C SER A 703 16.38 -23.69 -1.43
N THR A 704 17.35 -24.52 -1.03
CA THR A 704 18.78 -24.33 -1.32
C THR A 704 19.31 -25.22 -2.44
N GLY A 705 18.49 -26.17 -2.93
CA GLY A 705 18.85 -27.08 -4.01
C GLY A 705 19.48 -28.40 -3.56
N GLU A 706 19.53 -28.69 -2.26
CA GLU A 706 20.05 -29.95 -1.71
C GLU A 706 18.97 -31.06 -1.71
N PHE A 707 18.44 -31.35 -2.90
CA PHE A 707 17.21 -32.14 -3.08
C PHE A 707 17.29 -33.58 -2.57
N ASP A 708 18.44 -34.24 -2.69
CA ASP A 708 18.63 -35.63 -2.24
C ASP A 708 18.51 -35.77 -0.71
N GLU A 709 19.11 -34.84 0.04
CA GLU A 709 18.99 -34.82 1.50
C GLU A 709 17.57 -34.45 1.93
N ALA A 710 16.97 -33.44 1.29
CA ALA A 710 15.60 -33.03 1.57
C ALA A 710 14.60 -34.19 1.39
N SER A 711 14.68 -34.87 0.23
CA SER A 711 13.84 -36.01 -0.13
C SER A 711 13.99 -37.18 0.85
N ARG A 712 15.22 -37.46 1.30
CA ARG A 712 15.51 -38.48 2.31
C ARG A 712 14.89 -38.14 3.67
N LEU A 713 15.01 -36.90 4.14
CA LEU A 713 14.40 -36.46 5.40
C LEU A 713 12.87 -36.56 5.35
N ASP A 714 12.25 -36.13 4.25
CA ASP A 714 10.80 -36.27 4.05
C ASP A 714 10.36 -37.74 4.06
N ALA A 715 11.13 -38.62 3.42
CA ALA A 715 10.86 -40.06 3.40
C ALA A 715 10.99 -40.68 4.80
N GLU A 716 12.01 -40.30 5.58
CA GLU A 716 12.18 -40.73 6.97
C GLU A 716 10.98 -40.30 7.84
N VAL A 717 10.56 -39.03 7.76
CA VAL A 717 9.42 -38.51 8.55
C VAL A 717 8.12 -39.23 8.16
N PHE A 718 7.88 -39.43 6.87
CA PHE A 718 6.72 -40.15 6.38
C PHE A 718 6.70 -41.61 6.85
N ALA A 719 7.84 -42.32 6.77
CA ALA A 719 7.97 -43.70 7.23
C ALA A 719 7.78 -43.82 8.75
N ALA A 720 8.41 -42.93 9.54
CA ALA A 720 8.29 -42.91 10.99
C ALA A 720 6.84 -42.67 11.44
N ARG A 721 6.16 -41.65 10.89
CA ARG A 721 4.75 -41.38 11.22
C ARG A 721 3.81 -42.51 10.79
N THR A 722 4.07 -43.13 9.65
CA THR A 722 3.30 -44.31 9.19
C THR A 722 3.43 -45.48 10.17
N ARG A 723 4.65 -45.75 10.66
CA ARG A 723 4.92 -46.83 11.61
C ARG A 723 4.34 -46.55 13.01
N LEU A 724 4.44 -45.31 13.50
CA LEU A 724 4.09 -44.96 14.89
C LEU A 724 2.60 -44.62 15.09
N LEU A 725 2.00 -43.90 14.14
CA LEU A 725 0.64 -43.35 14.28
C LEU A 725 -0.37 -44.05 13.36
N GLY A 726 0.10 -44.87 12.43
CA GLY A 726 -0.72 -45.54 11.42
C GLY A 726 -0.95 -44.70 10.16
N PRO A 727 -1.56 -45.29 9.12
CA PRO A 727 -1.65 -44.68 7.80
C PRO A 727 -2.71 -43.57 7.68
N ASP A 728 -3.62 -43.46 8.65
CA ASP A 728 -4.77 -42.54 8.59
C ASP A 728 -4.62 -41.34 9.56
N ASP A 729 -3.52 -41.26 10.31
CA ASP A 729 -3.25 -40.16 11.24
C ASP A 729 -3.01 -38.81 10.50
N PRO A 730 -3.60 -37.68 10.96
CA PRO A 730 -3.42 -36.35 10.37
C PRO A 730 -1.97 -35.90 10.16
N SER A 731 -1.07 -36.23 11.10
CA SER A 731 0.35 -35.88 11.00
C SER A 731 1.07 -36.73 9.97
N ARG A 732 0.70 -38.00 9.80
CA ARG A 732 1.17 -38.83 8.69
C ARG A 732 0.67 -38.30 7.36
N LEU A 733 -0.61 -37.93 7.24
CA LEU A 733 -1.19 -37.36 6.01
C LEU A 733 -0.50 -36.04 5.61
N ARG A 734 -0.10 -35.22 6.60
CA ARG A 734 0.78 -34.05 6.39
C ARG A 734 2.14 -34.42 5.80
N ALA A 735 2.81 -35.42 6.38
CA ALA A 735 4.10 -35.89 5.87
C ALA A 735 3.98 -36.49 4.46
N ALA A 736 2.89 -37.20 4.17
CA ALA A 736 2.59 -37.74 2.84
C ALA A 736 2.44 -36.63 1.80
N THR A 737 1.78 -35.53 2.18
CA THR A 737 1.65 -34.33 1.34
C THR A 737 3.02 -33.74 1.02
N GLN A 738 3.86 -33.50 2.03
CA GLN A 738 5.23 -32.98 1.86
C GLN A 738 6.08 -33.89 0.98
N ARG A 739 6.10 -35.20 1.26
CA ARG A 739 6.81 -36.19 0.45
C ARG A 739 6.36 -36.19 -1.01
N SER A 740 5.05 -36.08 -1.26
CA SER A 740 4.52 -36.01 -2.63
C SER A 740 4.94 -34.74 -3.37
N ASP A 741 5.17 -33.64 -2.64
CA ASP A 741 5.68 -32.41 -3.22
C ASP A 741 7.15 -32.49 -3.55
N GLY A 742 7.95 -33.08 -2.67
CA GLY A 742 9.35 -33.40 -2.94
C GLY A 742 9.51 -34.31 -4.17
N LEU A 743 8.70 -35.37 -4.27
CA LEU A 743 8.66 -36.23 -5.46
C LEU A 743 8.35 -35.44 -6.74
N ALA A 744 7.36 -34.54 -6.68
CA ALA A 744 7.02 -33.70 -7.84
C ALA A 744 8.14 -32.70 -8.19
N GLN A 745 8.87 -32.18 -7.20
CA GLN A 745 10.03 -31.30 -7.44
C GLN A 745 11.22 -32.05 -8.05
N LEU A 746 11.38 -33.35 -7.77
CA LEU A 746 12.39 -34.20 -8.41
C LEU A 746 12.00 -34.66 -9.83
N GLY A 747 10.79 -34.33 -10.31
CA GLY A 747 10.26 -34.82 -11.58
C GLY A 747 9.63 -36.22 -11.50
N GLU A 748 9.55 -36.84 -10.32
CA GLU A 748 8.92 -38.15 -10.09
C GLU A 748 7.38 -38.04 -10.01
N HIS A 749 6.76 -37.44 -11.02
CA HIS A 749 5.34 -37.06 -11.00
C HIS A 749 4.39 -38.25 -10.83
N ALA A 750 4.70 -39.42 -11.39
CA ALA A 750 3.87 -40.62 -11.26
C ALA A 750 3.78 -41.13 -9.81
N GLN A 751 4.92 -41.14 -9.10
CA GLN A 751 4.95 -41.52 -7.69
C GLN A 751 4.25 -40.46 -6.82
N ALA A 752 4.47 -39.18 -7.11
CA ALA A 752 3.79 -38.07 -6.44
C ALA A 752 2.26 -38.19 -6.58
N GLU A 753 1.77 -38.48 -7.78
CA GLU A 753 0.34 -38.65 -8.07
C GLU A 753 -0.25 -39.82 -7.29
N THR A 754 0.41 -40.99 -7.34
CA THR A 754 -0.02 -42.18 -6.60
C THR A 754 -0.16 -41.87 -5.10
N LEU A 755 0.83 -41.20 -4.51
CA LEU A 755 0.81 -40.82 -3.10
C LEU A 755 -0.27 -39.78 -2.79
N ARG A 756 -0.49 -38.79 -3.67
CA ARG A 756 -1.53 -37.75 -3.50
C ARG A 756 -2.93 -38.34 -3.52
N VAL A 757 -3.21 -39.25 -4.44
CA VAL A 757 -4.52 -39.91 -4.56
C VAL A 757 -4.79 -40.82 -3.35
N ASP A 758 -3.82 -41.63 -2.91
CA ASP A 758 -3.94 -42.42 -1.67
C ASP A 758 -4.18 -41.53 -0.46
N THR A 759 -3.38 -40.47 -0.31
CA THR A 759 -3.49 -39.52 0.82
C THR A 759 -4.85 -38.85 0.85
N TYR A 760 -5.37 -38.42 -0.30
CA TYR A 760 -6.71 -37.80 -0.38
C TYR A 760 -7.81 -38.80 -0.04
N ALA A 761 -7.77 -40.02 -0.58
CA ALA A 761 -8.76 -41.06 -0.29
C ALA A 761 -8.81 -41.40 1.21
N ARG A 762 -7.64 -41.51 1.85
CA ARG A 762 -7.52 -41.77 3.30
C ARG A 762 -8.00 -40.60 4.15
N ALA A 763 -7.54 -39.38 3.84
CA ALA A 763 -7.97 -38.18 4.56
C ALA A 763 -9.50 -38.03 4.50
N ARG A 764 -10.08 -38.26 3.33
CA ARG A 764 -11.53 -38.24 3.12
C ARG A 764 -12.25 -39.28 3.98
N ALA A 765 -11.76 -40.51 3.99
CA ALA A 765 -12.37 -41.60 4.75
C ALA A 765 -12.26 -41.41 6.27
N ALA A 766 -11.11 -40.92 6.76
CA ALA A 766 -10.83 -40.81 8.20
C ALA A 766 -11.31 -39.49 8.82
N LEU A 767 -11.25 -38.38 8.08
CA LEU A 767 -11.48 -37.02 8.61
C LEU A 767 -12.73 -36.35 8.02
N GLY A 768 -13.30 -36.91 6.94
CA GLY A 768 -14.41 -36.32 6.20
C GLY A 768 -13.99 -35.25 5.19
N ASP A 769 -14.93 -34.83 4.34
CA ASP A 769 -14.70 -33.93 3.20
C ASP A 769 -14.27 -32.51 3.62
N ASP A 770 -14.79 -32.01 4.75
CA ASP A 770 -14.62 -30.61 5.18
C ASP A 770 -13.41 -30.39 6.10
N HIS A 771 -12.68 -31.45 6.43
CA HIS A 771 -11.50 -31.34 7.29
C HIS A 771 -10.34 -30.60 6.57
N PRO A 772 -9.61 -29.68 7.23
CA PRO A 772 -8.54 -28.91 6.60
C PRO A 772 -7.46 -29.76 5.90
N ASP A 773 -7.13 -30.90 6.48
CA ASP A 773 -6.15 -31.82 5.92
C ASP A 773 -6.66 -32.58 4.69
N THR A 774 -7.97 -32.88 4.63
CA THR A 774 -8.61 -33.46 3.44
C THR A 774 -8.59 -32.46 2.29
N LEU A 775 -9.00 -31.22 2.56
CA LEU A 775 -8.95 -30.13 1.57
C LEU A 775 -7.51 -29.86 1.09
N ARG A 776 -6.51 -29.97 1.98
CA ARG A 776 -5.10 -29.83 1.59
C ARG A 776 -4.64 -30.96 0.66
N ALA A 777 -5.02 -32.20 0.94
CA ALA A 777 -4.71 -33.33 0.06
C ALA A 777 -5.41 -33.18 -1.31
N GLN A 778 -6.67 -32.75 -1.31
CA GLN A 778 -7.46 -32.49 -2.52
C GLN A 778 -6.81 -31.43 -3.43
N VAL A 779 -6.28 -30.33 -2.84
CA VAL A 779 -5.51 -29.30 -3.57
C VAL A 779 -4.28 -29.90 -4.28
N ARG A 780 -3.59 -30.87 -3.67
CA ARG A 780 -2.43 -31.51 -4.32
C ARG A 780 -2.82 -32.41 -5.47
N VAL A 781 -3.93 -33.15 -5.36
CA VAL A 781 -4.51 -33.90 -6.49
C VAL A 781 -4.84 -32.95 -7.63
N ALA A 782 -5.51 -31.82 -7.34
CA ALA A 782 -5.83 -30.81 -8.36
C ALA A 782 -4.58 -30.20 -9.01
N ARG A 783 -3.49 -29.97 -8.25
CA ARG A 783 -2.20 -29.55 -8.81
C ARG A 783 -1.63 -30.60 -9.76
N SER A 784 -1.66 -31.89 -9.43
CA SER A 784 -1.23 -32.96 -10.35
C SER A 784 -2.03 -32.96 -11.66
N LEU A 785 -3.35 -32.82 -11.59
CA LEU A 785 -4.21 -32.69 -12.78
C LEU A 785 -3.82 -31.48 -13.63
N ARG A 786 -3.59 -30.32 -12.99
CA ARG A 786 -3.12 -29.11 -13.68
C ARG A 786 -1.75 -29.30 -14.34
N HIS A 787 -0.80 -29.97 -13.69
CA HIS A 787 0.52 -30.26 -14.27
C HIS A 787 0.45 -31.18 -15.49
N ARG A 788 -0.52 -32.10 -15.52
CA ARG A 788 -0.81 -32.96 -16.69
C ARG A 788 -1.53 -32.21 -17.83
N GLY A 789 -1.96 -30.98 -17.63
CA GLY A 789 -2.76 -30.23 -18.60
C GLY A 789 -4.27 -30.51 -18.53
N GLU A 790 -4.75 -31.29 -17.56
CA GLU A 790 -6.17 -31.59 -17.35
C GLU A 790 -6.85 -30.44 -16.58
N TYR A 791 -6.89 -29.26 -17.19
CA TYR A 791 -7.27 -28.03 -16.51
C TYR A 791 -8.74 -27.96 -16.10
N GLY A 792 -9.65 -28.58 -16.86
CA GLY A 792 -11.09 -28.62 -16.54
C GLY A 792 -11.37 -29.35 -15.22
N PRO A 793 -10.98 -30.64 -15.11
CA PRO A 793 -11.06 -31.37 -13.84
C PRO A 793 -10.33 -30.68 -12.70
N ALA A 794 -9.13 -30.15 -12.94
CA ALA A 794 -8.37 -29.41 -11.92
C ALA A 794 -9.14 -28.19 -11.41
N ALA A 795 -9.68 -27.36 -12.30
CA ALA A 795 -10.45 -26.17 -11.94
C ALA A 795 -11.72 -26.52 -11.15
N ALA A 796 -12.44 -27.59 -11.52
CA ALA A 796 -13.61 -28.05 -10.77
C ALA A 796 -13.27 -28.47 -9.34
N VAL A 797 -12.13 -29.13 -9.14
CA VAL A 797 -11.66 -29.51 -7.80
C VAL A 797 -11.22 -28.28 -7.00
N PHE A 798 -10.50 -27.33 -7.61
CA PHE A 798 -10.12 -26.09 -6.92
C PHE A 798 -11.34 -25.24 -6.54
N ASP A 799 -12.36 -25.17 -7.40
CA ASP A 799 -13.61 -24.47 -7.12
C ASP A 799 -14.38 -25.11 -5.95
N ASP A 800 -14.47 -26.46 -5.91
CA ASP A 800 -15.05 -27.19 -4.79
C ASP A 800 -14.35 -26.87 -3.46
N VAL A 801 -13.01 -26.90 -3.45
CA VAL A 801 -12.21 -26.55 -2.27
C VAL A 801 -12.44 -25.10 -1.85
N LEU A 802 -12.43 -24.16 -2.80
CA LEU A 802 -12.65 -22.74 -2.52
C LEU A 802 -14.04 -22.52 -1.89
N ARG A 803 -15.08 -23.10 -2.47
CA ARG A 803 -16.46 -23.02 -1.97
C ARG A 803 -16.57 -23.57 -0.54
N ARG A 804 -15.99 -24.73 -0.25
CA ARG A 804 -15.99 -25.32 1.10
C ARG A 804 -15.25 -24.43 2.10
N ARG A 805 -14.07 -23.90 1.74
CA ARG A 805 -13.30 -23.00 2.62
C ARG A 805 -14.00 -21.68 2.89
N ARG A 806 -14.69 -21.11 1.89
CA ARG A 806 -15.55 -19.93 2.09
C ARG A 806 -16.63 -20.19 3.14
N THR A 807 -17.31 -21.33 3.07
CA THR A 807 -18.34 -21.71 4.04
C THR A 807 -17.76 -21.91 5.45
N LEU A 808 -16.58 -22.53 5.56
CA LEU A 808 -15.98 -22.89 6.86
C LEU A 808 -15.26 -21.74 7.55
N PHE A 809 -14.60 -20.86 6.78
CA PHE A 809 -13.66 -19.87 7.32
C PHE A 809 -13.97 -18.43 6.88
N GLY A 810 -14.86 -18.22 5.93
CA GLY A 810 -15.14 -16.91 5.33
C GLY A 810 -14.18 -16.54 4.19
N ASP A 811 -14.48 -15.43 3.51
CA ASP A 811 -13.76 -14.97 2.31
C ASP A 811 -12.36 -14.41 2.60
N ASP A 812 -12.17 -13.78 3.77
CA ASP A 812 -10.92 -13.14 4.16
C ASP A 812 -9.95 -14.10 4.91
N ASP A 813 -10.32 -15.37 5.13
CA ASP A 813 -9.38 -16.35 5.73
C ASP A 813 -8.23 -16.68 4.79
N ARG A 814 -7.01 -16.77 5.33
CA ARG A 814 -5.79 -17.04 4.56
C ARG A 814 -5.89 -18.32 3.73
N ARG A 815 -6.49 -19.38 4.27
CA ARG A 815 -6.65 -20.66 3.55
C ARG A 815 -7.67 -20.54 2.42
N THR A 816 -8.69 -19.71 2.58
CA THR A 816 -9.67 -19.40 1.52
C THR A 816 -8.99 -18.62 0.39
N LEU A 817 -8.22 -17.58 0.74
CA LEU A 817 -7.45 -16.78 -0.22
C LEU A 817 -6.40 -17.63 -0.96
N ASP A 818 -5.74 -18.58 -0.28
CA ASP A 818 -4.82 -19.53 -0.91
C ASP A 818 -5.54 -20.44 -1.93
N ALA A 819 -6.74 -20.93 -1.61
CA ALA A 819 -7.52 -21.75 -2.55
C ALA A 819 -7.99 -20.93 -3.76
N ALA A 820 -8.38 -19.67 -3.56
CA ALA A 820 -8.73 -18.76 -4.64
C ALA A 820 -7.54 -18.47 -5.56
N LEU A 821 -6.33 -18.30 -5.00
CA LEU A 821 -5.10 -18.16 -5.77
C LEU A 821 -4.81 -19.41 -6.63
N GLU A 822 -4.99 -20.61 -6.07
CA GLU A 822 -4.81 -21.87 -6.83
C GLU A 822 -5.81 -21.99 -7.99
N LEU A 823 -7.09 -21.70 -7.74
CA LEU A 823 -8.10 -21.68 -8.79
C LEU A 823 -7.76 -20.66 -9.88
N ALA A 824 -7.40 -19.44 -9.50
CA ALA A 824 -7.05 -18.40 -10.46
C ALA A 824 -5.82 -18.78 -11.28
N THR A 825 -4.81 -19.41 -10.67
CA THR A 825 -3.64 -19.93 -11.38
C THR A 825 -4.05 -21.03 -12.37
N CYS A 826 -4.98 -21.92 -11.99
CA CYS A 826 -5.51 -22.95 -12.88
C CYS A 826 -6.28 -22.37 -14.07
N LEU A 827 -7.14 -21.36 -13.83
CA LEU A 827 -7.86 -20.63 -14.87
C LEU A 827 -6.88 -19.96 -15.84
N ARG A 828 -5.80 -19.35 -15.33
CA ARG A 828 -4.74 -18.74 -16.15
C ARG A 828 -4.07 -19.76 -17.06
N THR A 829 -3.68 -20.91 -16.50
CA THR A 829 -3.06 -21.99 -17.30
C THR A 829 -4.02 -22.62 -18.30
N ALA A 830 -5.33 -22.57 -18.04
CA ALA A 830 -6.37 -23.02 -18.96
C ALA A 830 -6.69 -22.04 -20.10
N GLY A 831 -6.05 -20.86 -20.13
CA GLY A 831 -6.37 -19.79 -21.08
C GLY A 831 -7.60 -18.95 -20.71
N ARG A 832 -8.25 -19.18 -19.56
CA ARG A 832 -9.38 -18.40 -19.03
C ARG A 832 -8.88 -17.16 -18.28
N LEU A 833 -8.17 -16.31 -19.00
CA LEU A 833 -7.33 -15.25 -18.42
C LEU A 833 -8.15 -14.14 -17.73
N THR A 834 -9.29 -13.74 -18.30
CA THR A 834 -10.16 -12.69 -17.72
C THR A 834 -10.74 -13.11 -16.37
N GLU A 835 -11.20 -14.36 -16.27
CA GLU A 835 -11.72 -14.92 -15.01
C GLU A 835 -10.61 -15.05 -13.97
N SER A 836 -9.42 -15.46 -14.40
CA SER A 836 -8.23 -15.49 -13.54
C SER A 836 -7.89 -14.10 -12.99
N ALA A 837 -7.82 -13.08 -13.84
CA ALA A 837 -7.52 -11.70 -13.44
C ALA A 837 -8.55 -11.16 -12.45
N ALA A 838 -9.85 -11.39 -12.69
CA ALA A 838 -10.92 -10.98 -11.79
C ALA A 838 -10.79 -11.63 -10.40
N LEU A 839 -10.54 -12.93 -10.34
CA LEU A 839 -10.34 -13.64 -9.07
C LEU A 839 -9.05 -13.20 -8.37
N LEU A 840 -7.96 -12.97 -9.10
CA LEU A 840 -6.69 -12.49 -8.56
C LEU A 840 -6.81 -11.10 -7.93
N ARG A 841 -7.60 -10.18 -8.50
CA ARG A 841 -7.88 -8.88 -7.86
C ARG A 841 -8.53 -9.06 -6.48
N GLN A 842 -9.53 -9.93 -6.38
CA GLN A 842 -10.18 -10.24 -5.11
C GLN A 842 -9.19 -10.81 -4.09
N VAL A 843 -8.31 -11.72 -4.52
CA VAL A 843 -7.27 -12.30 -3.67
C VAL A 843 -6.27 -11.24 -3.18
N VAL A 844 -5.82 -10.36 -4.09
CA VAL A 844 -4.90 -9.27 -3.73
C VAL A 844 -5.55 -8.34 -2.73
N ASP A 845 -6.80 -7.90 -2.97
CA ASP A 845 -7.50 -7.01 -2.05
C ASP A 845 -7.79 -7.65 -0.69
N GLY A 846 -8.15 -8.94 -0.67
CA GLY A 846 -8.31 -9.71 0.57
C GLY A 846 -7.00 -9.82 1.35
N ARG A 847 -5.91 -10.21 0.69
CA ARG A 847 -4.58 -10.30 1.32
C ARG A 847 -4.07 -8.93 1.79
N ARG A 848 -4.35 -7.85 1.04
CA ARG A 848 -4.05 -6.48 1.48
C ARG A 848 -4.78 -6.10 2.76
N ARG A 849 -6.08 -6.42 2.88
CA ARG A 849 -6.86 -6.16 4.10
C ARG A 849 -6.34 -6.95 5.31
N VAL A 850 -5.95 -8.22 5.10
CA VAL A 850 -5.63 -9.14 6.20
C VAL A 850 -4.15 -9.09 6.60
N LEU A 851 -3.24 -8.96 5.63
CA LEU A 851 -1.79 -9.08 5.83
C LEU A 851 -1.03 -7.77 5.54
N GLY A 852 -1.67 -6.81 4.86
CA GLY A 852 -1.04 -5.57 4.38
C GLY A 852 -0.41 -5.69 2.99
N GLU A 853 -0.07 -4.54 2.39
CA GLU A 853 0.48 -4.43 1.03
C GLU A 853 1.82 -5.16 0.88
N ASP A 854 2.73 -4.95 1.84
CA ASP A 854 4.12 -5.39 1.76
C ASP A 854 4.33 -6.84 2.22
N HIS A 855 3.27 -7.59 2.54
CA HIS A 855 3.40 -8.97 3.00
C HIS A 855 3.83 -9.90 1.83
N PRO A 856 4.76 -10.85 2.03
CA PRO A 856 5.23 -11.74 0.96
C PRO A 856 4.13 -12.47 0.18
N ASP A 857 3.08 -12.91 0.87
CA ASP A 857 1.92 -13.55 0.24
C ASP A 857 1.08 -12.55 -0.59
N THR A 858 0.94 -11.30 -0.14
CA THR A 858 0.26 -10.25 -0.92
C THR A 858 1.04 -9.98 -2.19
N MET A 859 2.36 -9.79 -2.09
CA MET A 859 3.26 -9.59 -3.23
C MET A 859 3.21 -10.77 -4.22
N SER A 860 3.16 -12.01 -3.72
CA SER A 860 3.04 -13.21 -4.55
C SER A 860 1.71 -13.24 -5.33
N ALA A 861 0.60 -12.84 -4.70
CA ALA A 861 -0.69 -12.70 -5.39
C ALA A 861 -0.67 -11.57 -6.42
N THR A 862 -0.07 -10.41 -6.10
CA THR A 862 0.07 -9.28 -7.03
C THR A 862 0.89 -9.67 -8.26
N ARG A 863 1.92 -10.49 -8.07
CA ARG A 863 2.73 -11.06 -9.17
C ARG A 863 1.90 -11.96 -10.08
N GLU A 864 1.07 -12.84 -9.52
CA GLU A 864 0.18 -13.67 -10.33
C GLU A 864 -0.90 -12.85 -11.05
N LEU A 865 -1.42 -11.78 -10.41
CA LEU A 865 -2.30 -10.80 -11.06
C LEU A 865 -1.61 -10.16 -12.26
N ALA A 866 -0.37 -9.68 -12.09
CA ALA A 866 0.40 -9.08 -13.17
C ALA A 866 0.61 -10.05 -14.35
N ARG A 867 0.84 -11.35 -14.09
CA ARG A 867 0.92 -12.38 -15.16
C ARG A 867 -0.40 -12.54 -15.91
N ALA A 868 -1.54 -12.47 -15.23
CA ALA A 868 -2.84 -12.57 -15.88
C ALA A 868 -3.14 -11.32 -16.72
N VAL A 869 -2.93 -10.13 -16.14
CA VAL A 869 -3.15 -8.81 -16.78
C VAL A 869 -2.28 -8.64 -18.02
N LEU A 870 -1.02 -9.09 -18.00
CA LEU A 870 -0.09 -9.00 -19.14
C LEU A 870 -0.67 -9.58 -20.45
N ARG A 871 -1.58 -10.56 -20.35
CA ARG A 871 -2.15 -11.26 -21.50
C ARG A 871 -3.58 -10.86 -21.85
N THR A 872 -4.23 -10.00 -21.06
CA THR A 872 -5.65 -9.64 -21.22
C THR A 872 -5.92 -8.15 -21.32
N GLU A 873 -5.03 -7.33 -20.76
CA GLU A 873 -5.22 -5.89 -20.56
C GLU A 873 -3.98 -5.12 -21.03
N GLU A 874 -3.84 -3.87 -20.60
CA GLU A 874 -2.70 -3.01 -20.93
C GLU A 874 -1.39 -3.60 -20.40
N PRO A 875 -0.48 -4.10 -21.27
CA PRO A 875 0.75 -4.77 -20.84
C PRO A 875 1.70 -3.83 -20.08
N ALA A 876 1.59 -2.51 -20.29
CA ALA A 876 2.33 -1.51 -19.52
C ALA A 876 1.96 -1.51 -18.03
N ALA A 877 0.68 -1.71 -17.70
CA ALA A 877 0.23 -1.81 -16.31
C ALA A 877 0.80 -3.06 -15.61
N ALA A 878 0.87 -4.19 -16.34
CA ALA A 878 1.49 -5.41 -15.82
C ALA A 878 2.98 -5.22 -15.50
N VAL A 879 3.73 -4.53 -16.37
CA VAL A 879 5.14 -4.19 -16.10
C VAL A 879 5.27 -3.31 -14.84
N GLY A 880 4.36 -2.34 -14.66
CA GLY A 880 4.30 -1.52 -13.44
C GLY A 880 4.15 -2.38 -12.18
N LEU A 881 3.19 -3.32 -12.18
CA LEU A 881 2.97 -4.25 -11.06
C LEU A 881 4.18 -5.14 -10.80
N PHE A 882 4.81 -5.71 -11.84
CA PHE A 882 6.01 -6.53 -11.66
C PHE A 882 7.18 -5.72 -11.07
N ARG A 883 7.38 -4.48 -11.51
CA ARG A 883 8.41 -3.58 -10.94
C ARG A 883 8.13 -3.25 -9.48
N GLN A 884 6.86 -2.99 -9.13
CA GLN A 884 6.45 -2.77 -7.74
C GLN A 884 6.77 -3.98 -6.86
N VAL A 885 6.39 -5.18 -7.29
CA VAL A 885 6.68 -6.43 -6.58
C VAL A 885 8.19 -6.65 -6.43
N ARG A 886 8.97 -6.43 -7.49
CA ARG A 886 10.44 -6.54 -7.45
C ARG A 886 11.05 -5.56 -6.43
N ALA A 887 10.60 -4.31 -6.44
CA ALA A 887 11.07 -3.29 -5.49
C ALA A 887 10.73 -3.67 -4.04
N ALA A 888 9.51 -4.12 -3.79
CA ALA A 888 9.06 -4.52 -2.47
C ALA A 888 9.82 -5.75 -1.94
N TYR A 889 10.02 -6.79 -2.77
CA TYR A 889 10.88 -7.92 -2.40
C TYR A 889 12.34 -7.49 -2.17
N GLY A 890 12.89 -6.65 -3.04
CA GLY A 890 14.26 -6.15 -2.91
C GLY A 890 14.49 -5.39 -1.60
N ARG A 891 13.54 -4.53 -1.19
CA ARG A 891 13.61 -3.80 0.09
C ARG A 891 13.45 -4.71 1.31
N ARG A 892 12.52 -5.68 1.25
CA ARG A 892 12.15 -6.49 2.42
C ARG A 892 13.09 -7.68 2.65
N LEU A 893 13.39 -8.41 1.59
CA LEU A 893 14.12 -9.68 1.63
C LEU A 893 15.56 -9.55 1.13
N GLY A 894 15.87 -8.45 0.42
CA GLY A 894 17.13 -8.24 -0.25
C GLY A 894 17.08 -8.61 -1.73
N VAL A 895 17.86 -7.90 -2.54
CA VAL A 895 17.93 -8.03 -4.01
C VAL A 895 18.41 -9.40 -4.50
N GLY A 896 19.14 -10.16 -3.68
CA GLY A 896 19.58 -11.53 -3.99
C GLY A 896 18.62 -12.62 -3.54
N HIS A 897 17.47 -12.28 -2.94
CA HIS A 897 16.51 -13.27 -2.46
C HIS A 897 15.83 -14.01 -3.63
N PRO A 898 15.57 -15.33 -3.55
CA PRO A 898 14.87 -16.10 -4.59
C PRO A 898 13.60 -15.42 -5.15
N SER A 899 12.73 -14.92 -4.27
CA SER A 899 11.52 -14.16 -4.66
C SER A 899 11.82 -12.84 -5.39
N ALA A 900 12.90 -12.14 -5.03
CA ALA A 900 13.32 -10.91 -5.72
C ALA A 900 13.89 -11.22 -7.11
N LEU A 901 14.68 -12.29 -7.24
CA LEU A 901 15.19 -12.80 -8.51
C LEU A 901 14.05 -13.24 -9.42
N THR A 902 13.07 -13.97 -8.88
CA THR A 902 11.87 -14.38 -9.63
C THR A 902 11.10 -13.15 -10.13
N ALA A 903 10.91 -12.12 -9.29
CA ALA A 903 10.24 -10.90 -9.71
C ALA A 903 11.05 -10.14 -10.79
N ALA A 904 12.39 -10.20 -10.77
CA ALA A 904 13.21 -9.65 -11.83
C ALA A 904 13.07 -10.42 -13.16
N ILE A 905 13.02 -11.74 -13.10
CA ILE A 905 12.68 -12.60 -14.25
C ILE A 905 11.32 -12.20 -14.82
N ASP A 906 10.32 -11.98 -13.97
CA ASP A 906 8.98 -11.61 -14.42
C ASP A 906 8.95 -10.23 -15.10
N VAL A 907 9.70 -9.25 -14.59
CA VAL A 907 9.88 -7.96 -15.26
C VAL A 907 10.52 -8.16 -16.65
N ALA A 908 11.58 -8.96 -16.73
CA ALA A 908 12.27 -9.21 -17.99
C ALA A 908 11.38 -9.95 -19.00
N GLU A 909 10.60 -10.94 -18.55
CA GLU A 909 9.64 -11.65 -19.39
C GLU A 909 8.55 -10.70 -19.89
N ALA A 910 8.01 -9.82 -19.04
CA ALA A 910 7.01 -8.84 -19.45
C ALA A 910 7.56 -7.82 -20.48
N LEU A 911 8.79 -7.34 -20.29
CA LEU A 911 9.45 -6.47 -21.27
C LEU A 911 9.69 -7.19 -22.60
N ARG A 912 10.04 -8.47 -22.56
CA ARG A 912 10.24 -9.29 -23.74
C ARG A 912 8.93 -9.50 -24.53
N GLU A 913 7.81 -9.75 -23.85
CA GLU A 913 6.49 -9.83 -24.50
C GLU A 913 6.08 -8.49 -25.14
N LEU A 914 6.56 -7.36 -24.61
CA LEU A 914 6.39 -6.03 -25.20
C LEU A 914 7.37 -5.70 -26.34
N GLY A 915 8.32 -6.60 -26.65
CA GLY A 915 9.36 -6.37 -27.65
C GLY A 915 10.61 -5.61 -27.14
N ASP A 916 10.64 -5.17 -25.88
CA ASP A 916 11.80 -4.51 -25.27
C ASP A 916 12.83 -5.54 -24.77
N HIS A 917 13.50 -6.20 -25.72
CA HIS A 917 14.50 -7.23 -25.42
C HIS A 917 15.77 -6.65 -24.80
N ALA A 918 16.12 -5.40 -25.15
CA ALA A 918 17.27 -4.70 -24.59
C ALA A 918 17.05 -4.32 -23.11
N GLY A 919 15.87 -3.79 -22.77
CA GLY A 919 15.50 -3.51 -21.39
C GLY A 919 15.41 -4.78 -20.54
N ALA A 920 14.87 -5.88 -21.10
CA ALA A 920 14.88 -7.19 -20.44
C ALA A 920 16.30 -7.68 -20.15
N LEU A 921 17.22 -7.53 -21.11
CA LEU A 921 18.63 -7.88 -20.95
C LEU A 921 19.30 -7.08 -19.82
N VAL A 922 19.07 -5.76 -19.76
CA VAL A 922 19.61 -4.86 -18.72
C VAL A 922 19.11 -5.31 -17.34
N VAL A 923 17.81 -5.55 -17.19
CA VAL A 923 17.20 -5.99 -15.92
C VAL A 923 17.87 -7.25 -15.37
N LEU A 924 18.19 -8.22 -16.25
CA LEU A 924 18.82 -9.47 -15.84
C LEU A 924 20.35 -9.33 -15.63
N ARG A 925 21.01 -8.46 -16.39
CA ARG A 925 22.47 -8.19 -16.24
C ARG A 925 22.80 -7.46 -14.95
N ASP A 926 21.92 -6.56 -14.50
CA ASP A 926 22.14 -5.69 -13.34
C ASP A 926 21.88 -6.38 -11.99
N LEU A 927 21.55 -7.68 -11.99
CA LEU A 927 21.31 -8.42 -10.75
C LEU A 927 22.62 -8.62 -9.97
N PRO A 928 22.65 -8.28 -8.66
CA PRO A 928 23.88 -8.18 -7.87
C PRO A 928 24.55 -9.51 -7.52
N ALA A 929 23.92 -10.65 -7.82
CA ALA A 929 24.48 -11.97 -7.59
C ALA A 929 25.13 -12.51 -8.87
N ARG A 930 26.43 -12.26 -9.03
CA ARG A 930 27.30 -13.08 -9.89
C ARG A 930 28.45 -13.69 -9.10
N ASP A 931 28.19 -13.98 -7.84
CA ASP A 931 29.08 -14.80 -7.03
C ASP A 931 29.15 -16.21 -7.66
N PRO A 932 30.33 -16.68 -8.09
CA PRO A 932 30.49 -18.03 -8.59
C PRO A 932 29.98 -19.10 -7.61
N ALA A 933 29.99 -18.84 -6.30
CA ALA A 933 29.48 -19.75 -5.28
C ALA A 933 27.96 -19.95 -5.34
N LEU A 934 27.23 -19.03 -5.97
CA LEU A 934 25.76 -19.08 -6.12
C LEU A 934 25.33 -19.47 -7.55
N ALA A 935 26.28 -19.66 -8.48
CA ALA A 935 25.98 -19.89 -9.88
C ALA A 935 25.17 -21.18 -10.13
N ASP A 936 25.39 -22.22 -9.32
CA ASP A 936 24.69 -23.50 -9.43
C ASP A 936 23.33 -23.50 -8.66
N GLN A 937 22.95 -22.38 -8.02
CA GLN A 937 21.64 -22.29 -7.35
C GLN A 937 20.49 -22.26 -8.38
N PRO A 938 19.34 -22.91 -8.09
CA PRO A 938 18.21 -22.99 -9.03
C PRO A 938 17.73 -21.64 -9.56
N ASP A 939 17.67 -20.61 -8.71
CA ASP A 939 17.20 -19.28 -9.10
C ASP A 939 18.17 -18.59 -10.08
N MET A 940 19.48 -18.76 -9.88
CA MET A 940 20.51 -18.17 -10.74
C MET A 940 20.60 -18.86 -12.10
N ILE A 941 20.48 -20.19 -12.12
CA ILE A 941 20.29 -20.96 -13.37
C ILE A 941 19.04 -20.43 -14.11
N GLY A 942 17.97 -20.17 -13.37
CA GLY A 942 16.74 -19.56 -13.88
C GLY A 942 16.97 -18.21 -14.56
N VAL A 943 17.70 -17.30 -13.91
CA VAL A 943 18.07 -15.97 -14.43
C VAL A 943 18.88 -16.09 -15.72
N ASP A 944 19.96 -16.88 -15.71
CA ASP A 944 20.86 -17.03 -16.86
C ASP A 944 20.17 -17.68 -18.06
N ALA A 945 19.22 -18.59 -17.83
CA ALA A 945 18.40 -19.15 -18.89
C ALA A 945 17.55 -18.06 -19.60
N ARG A 946 17.01 -17.08 -18.86
CA ARG A 946 16.25 -15.96 -19.46
C ARG A 946 17.18 -14.94 -20.11
N LEU A 947 18.36 -14.72 -19.54
CA LEU A 947 19.39 -13.86 -20.13
C LEU A 947 19.80 -14.40 -21.50
N ALA A 948 20.05 -15.70 -21.61
CA ALA A 948 20.34 -16.36 -22.88
C ALA A 948 19.17 -16.28 -23.89
N GLY A 949 17.92 -16.27 -23.38
CA GLY A 949 16.73 -15.99 -24.18
C GLY A 949 16.75 -14.58 -24.79
N CYS A 950 17.12 -13.57 -24.01
CA CYS A 950 17.21 -12.17 -24.47
C CYS A 950 18.33 -11.99 -25.50
N LEU A 951 19.50 -12.55 -25.25
CA LEU A 951 20.62 -12.54 -26.20
C LEU A 951 20.23 -13.18 -27.55
N TRP A 952 19.51 -14.30 -27.50
CA TRP A 952 19.03 -14.97 -28.71
C TRP A 952 18.07 -14.09 -29.52
N LEU A 953 17.13 -13.38 -28.86
CA LEU A 953 16.19 -12.48 -29.53
C LEU A 953 16.85 -11.23 -30.11
N LEU A 954 17.96 -10.77 -29.51
CA LEU A 954 18.75 -9.64 -30.01
C LEU A 954 19.72 -10.01 -31.15
N GLY A 955 19.73 -11.29 -31.58
CA GLY A 955 20.61 -11.77 -32.66
C GLY A 955 22.03 -12.14 -32.20
N GLU A 956 22.34 -12.05 -30.90
CA GLU A 956 23.62 -12.49 -30.32
C GLU A 956 23.66 -14.03 -30.17
N HIS A 957 23.45 -14.76 -31.27
CA HIS A 957 23.20 -16.20 -31.27
C HIS A 957 24.38 -17.04 -30.75
N VAL A 958 25.63 -16.61 -30.99
CA VAL A 958 26.82 -17.30 -30.51
C VAL A 958 26.94 -17.23 -28.98
N GLU A 959 26.74 -16.04 -28.42
CA GLU A 959 26.81 -15.85 -26.96
C GLU A 959 25.62 -16.52 -26.26
N ALA A 960 24.43 -16.46 -26.87
CA ALA A 960 23.27 -17.19 -26.40
C ALA A 960 23.51 -18.72 -26.38
N ALA A 961 24.13 -19.29 -27.43
CA ALA A 961 24.48 -20.70 -27.47
C ALA A 961 25.46 -21.09 -26.36
N ARG A 962 26.51 -20.27 -26.15
CA ARG A 962 27.49 -20.46 -25.09
C ARG A 962 26.84 -20.46 -23.70
N LEU A 963 25.99 -19.47 -23.42
CA LEU A 963 25.32 -19.38 -22.13
C LEU A 963 24.30 -20.51 -21.91
N ARG A 964 23.57 -20.93 -22.96
CA ARG A 964 22.66 -22.09 -22.86
C ARG A 964 23.39 -23.40 -22.61
N ALA A 965 24.59 -23.58 -23.16
CA ALA A 965 25.42 -24.75 -22.89
C ALA A 965 25.86 -24.79 -21.42
N ASP A 966 26.33 -23.66 -20.89
CA ASP A 966 26.68 -23.53 -19.48
C ASP A 966 25.47 -23.77 -18.55
N VAL A 967 24.31 -23.21 -18.86
CA VAL A 967 23.05 -23.45 -18.13
C VAL A 967 22.67 -24.93 -18.15
N LEU A 968 22.80 -25.62 -19.28
CA LEU A 968 22.52 -27.06 -19.37
C LEU A 968 23.46 -27.86 -18.46
N ASP A 969 24.75 -27.57 -18.47
CA ASP A 969 25.72 -28.28 -17.63
C ASP A 969 25.50 -28.00 -16.13
N ARG A 970 25.10 -26.78 -15.77
CA ARG A 970 24.65 -26.45 -14.41
C ARG A 970 23.39 -27.18 -14.01
N CYS A 971 22.37 -27.23 -14.89
CA CYS A 971 21.16 -28.01 -14.65
C CYS A 971 21.46 -29.49 -14.40
N ARG A 972 22.37 -30.10 -15.17
CA ARG A 972 22.80 -31.49 -14.98
C ARG A 972 23.42 -31.73 -13.61
N ARG A 973 24.27 -30.83 -13.14
CA ARG A 973 24.88 -30.92 -11.81
C ARG A 973 23.88 -30.70 -10.67
N ALA A 974 22.98 -29.72 -10.82
CA ALA A 974 22.05 -29.31 -9.77
C ALA A 974 20.82 -30.23 -9.66
N PHE A 975 20.25 -30.66 -10.78
CA PHE A 975 18.98 -31.39 -10.83
C PHE A 975 19.11 -32.82 -11.34
N GLY A 976 20.23 -33.17 -11.95
CA GLY A 976 20.39 -34.42 -12.68
C GLY A 976 19.89 -34.34 -14.13
N GLU A 977 20.13 -35.43 -14.84
CA GLU A 977 20.02 -35.48 -16.29
C GLU A 977 18.55 -35.65 -16.77
N ASP A 978 17.69 -36.35 -16.02
CA ASP A 978 16.28 -36.59 -16.37
C ASP A 978 15.32 -35.51 -15.85
N HIS A 979 15.83 -34.50 -15.15
CA HIS A 979 14.99 -33.49 -14.55
C HIS A 979 14.34 -32.57 -15.61
N PRO A 980 13.05 -32.18 -15.45
CA PRO A 980 12.33 -31.36 -16.43
C PRO A 980 13.06 -30.06 -16.84
N GLU A 981 13.70 -29.37 -15.89
CA GLU A 981 14.44 -28.14 -16.19
C GLU A 981 15.73 -28.40 -17.00
N THR A 982 16.39 -29.55 -16.79
CA THR A 982 17.56 -29.98 -17.57
C THR A 982 17.15 -30.29 -19.01
N LEU A 983 16.05 -31.02 -19.19
CA LEU A 983 15.51 -31.35 -20.51
C LEU A 983 15.03 -30.10 -21.25
N ARG A 984 14.42 -29.14 -20.54
CA ARG A 984 14.06 -27.84 -21.10
C ARG A 984 15.28 -27.04 -21.55
N ALA A 985 16.35 -27.02 -20.75
CA ALA A 985 17.61 -26.35 -21.11
C ALA A 985 18.26 -26.98 -22.36
N ALA A 986 18.22 -28.31 -22.50
CA ALA A 986 18.72 -29.02 -23.67
C ALA A 986 17.95 -28.64 -24.95
N GLY A 987 16.62 -28.57 -24.88
CA GLY A 987 15.78 -28.11 -25.99
C GLY A 987 16.12 -26.68 -26.42
N LEU A 988 16.30 -25.76 -25.46
CA LEU A 988 16.70 -24.38 -25.75
C LEU A 988 18.11 -24.30 -26.36
N LEU A 989 19.06 -25.11 -25.90
CA LEU A 989 20.39 -25.16 -26.51
C LEU A 989 20.28 -25.61 -27.99
N ALA A 990 19.49 -26.63 -28.28
CA ALA A 990 19.25 -27.09 -29.65
C ALA A 990 18.73 -25.98 -30.56
N ASP A 991 17.81 -25.11 -30.08
CA ASP A 991 17.34 -23.95 -30.85
C ASP A 991 18.48 -23.01 -31.29
N SER A 992 19.51 -22.87 -30.44
CA SER A 992 20.68 -22.01 -30.74
C SER A 992 21.69 -22.69 -31.66
N LEU A 993 21.87 -24.01 -31.55
CA LEU A 993 22.71 -24.79 -32.46
C LEU A 993 22.20 -24.70 -33.91
N GLU A 994 20.89 -24.76 -34.11
CA GLU A 994 20.32 -24.64 -35.46
C GLU A 994 20.56 -23.27 -36.09
N ARG A 995 20.52 -22.20 -35.30
CA ARG A 995 20.82 -20.83 -35.77
C ARG A 995 22.30 -20.59 -36.04
N THR A 996 23.19 -21.41 -35.49
CA THR A 996 24.65 -21.35 -35.69
C THR A 996 25.14 -22.38 -36.71
N SER A 997 24.25 -22.86 -37.59
CA SER A 997 24.52 -23.81 -38.68
C SER A 997 25.00 -25.19 -38.22
N GLN A 998 24.59 -25.63 -37.02
CA GLN A 998 24.86 -26.97 -36.48
C GLN A 998 23.56 -27.78 -36.37
N ALA A 999 22.86 -27.95 -37.51
CA ALA A 999 21.51 -28.53 -37.56
C ALA A 999 21.49 -30.03 -37.16
N GLU A 1000 22.52 -30.80 -37.53
CA GLU A 1000 22.63 -32.21 -37.18
C GLU A 1000 22.83 -32.41 -35.68
N ALA A 1001 23.71 -31.63 -35.05
CA ALA A 1001 23.93 -31.68 -33.61
C ALA A 1001 22.66 -31.30 -32.82
N ALA A 1002 21.89 -30.33 -33.32
CA ALA A 1002 20.61 -29.97 -32.74
C ALA A 1002 19.58 -31.11 -32.86
N LEU A 1003 19.51 -31.77 -34.02
CA LEU A 1003 18.62 -32.90 -34.25
C LEU A 1003 18.92 -34.06 -33.30
N GLU A 1004 20.20 -34.41 -33.13
CA GLU A 1004 20.64 -35.46 -32.20
C GLU A 1004 20.27 -35.11 -30.76
N LEU A 1005 20.55 -33.87 -30.32
CA LEU A 1005 20.21 -33.40 -28.99
C LEU A 1005 18.70 -33.44 -28.73
N ARG A 1006 17.86 -33.01 -29.70
CA ARG A 1006 16.40 -33.06 -29.56
C ARG A 1006 15.85 -34.47 -29.56
N ALA A 1007 16.40 -35.37 -30.39
CA ALA A 1007 15.98 -36.78 -30.40
C ALA A 1007 16.26 -37.44 -29.04
N HIS A 1008 17.48 -37.25 -28.51
CA HIS A 1008 17.84 -37.76 -27.19
C HIS A 1008 16.98 -37.15 -26.07
N THR A 1009 16.74 -35.84 -26.12
CA THR A 1009 15.88 -35.14 -25.15
C THR A 1009 14.43 -35.65 -25.21
N LEU A 1010 13.91 -35.94 -26.40
CA LEU A 1010 12.55 -36.45 -26.59
C LEU A 1010 12.35 -37.83 -25.93
N ASP A 1011 13.30 -38.74 -26.10
CA ASP A 1011 13.22 -40.08 -25.50
C ASP A 1011 13.16 -39.99 -23.96
N ARG A 1012 13.96 -39.08 -23.39
CA ARG A 1012 14.03 -38.87 -21.94
C ARG A 1012 12.82 -38.17 -21.37
N VAL A 1013 12.33 -37.12 -22.02
CA VAL A 1013 11.11 -36.42 -21.56
C VAL A 1013 9.88 -37.33 -21.67
N ARG A 1014 9.82 -38.17 -22.72
CA ARG A 1014 8.76 -39.20 -22.84
C ARG A 1014 8.84 -40.24 -21.73
N ALA A 1015 10.04 -40.70 -21.37
CA ALA A 1015 10.23 -41.68 -20.31
C ALA A 1015 9.91 -41.12 -18.92
N SER A 1016 10.28 -39.86 -18.64
CA SER A 1016 10.10 -39.23 -17.33
C SER A 1016 8.70 -38.63 -17.11
N LEU A 1017 8.16 -37.90 -18.09
CA LEU A 1017 6.92 -37.13 -17.97
C LEU A 1017 5.73 -37.79 -18.68
N GLY A 1018 5.99 -38.79 -19.52
CA GLY A 1018 4.98 -39.46 -20.33
C GLY A 1018 4.76 -38.79 -21.69
N PRO A 1019 4.02 -39.46 -22.59
CA PRO A 1019 3.85 -39.05 -23.99
C PRO A 1019 3.03 -37.77 -24.15
N ASP A 1020 2.11 -37.52 -23.21
CA ASP A 1020 1.11 -36.46 -23.33
C ASP A 1020 1.52 -35.18 -22.61
N HIS A 1021 2.58 -35.19 -21.80
CA HIS A 1021 2.96 -34.01 -21.01
C HIS A 1021 3.29 -32.79 -21.91
N PRO A 1022 2.92 -31.55 -21.53
CA PRO A 1022 3.17 -30.35 -22.35
C PRO A 1022 4.64 -30.18 -22.78
N GLN A 1023 5.61 -30.51 -21.93
CA GLN A 1023 7.03 -30.46 -22.31
C GLN A 1023 7.40 -31.55 -23.34
N THR A 1024 6.78 -32.73 -23.27
CA THR A 1024 6.93 -33.77 -24.30
C THR A 1024 6.41 -33.29 -25.64
N LEU A 1025 5.22 -32.68 -25.67
CA LEU A 1025 4.65 -32.10 -26.88
C LEU A 1025 5.53 -30.97 -27.45
N SER A 1026 6.13 -30.15 -26.58
CA SER A 1026 7.11 -29.12 -26.99
C SER A 1026 8.37 -29.75 -27.58
N ALA A 1027 8.89 -30.84 -27.02
CA ALA A 1027 10.05 -31.55 -27.54
C ALA A 1027 9.75 -32.21 -28.91
N ILE A 1028 8.56 -32.78 -29.09
CA ILE A 1028 8.10 -33.31 -30.39
C ILE A 1028 8.04 -32.18 -31.43
N ALA A 1029 7.45 -31.04 -31.07
CA ALA A 1029 7.37 -29.89 -31.96
C ALA A 1029 8.77 -29.36 -32.34
N GLY A 1030 9.70 -29.25 -31.39
CA GLY A 1030 11.08 -28.87 -31.67
C GLY A 1030 11.80 -29.88 -32.59
N LEU A 1031 11.59 -31.18 -32.39
CA LEU A 1031 12.15 -32.20 -33.27
C LEU A 1031 11.58 -32.10 -34.69
N ALA A 1032 10.28 -31.82 -34.81
CA ALA A 1032 9.65 -31.57 -36.10
C ALA A 1032 10.27 -30.36 -36.81
N GLU A 1033 10.51 -29.26 -36.09
CA GLU A 1033 11.16 -28.07 -36.62
C GLU A 1033 12.60 -28.34 -37.13
N SER A 1034 13.38 -29.20 -36.44
CA SER A 1034 14.69 -29.67 -36.99
C SER A 1034 14.53 -30.42 -38.29
N ARG A 1035 13.55 -31.32 -38.37
CA ARG A 1035 13.28 -32.13 -39.56
C ARG A 1035 12.87 -31.24 -40.74
N GLU A 1036 12.05 -30.22 -40.51
CA GLU A 1036 11.70 -29.22 -41.54
C GLU A 1036 12.95 -28.52 -42.09
N ARG A 1037 13.88 -28.10 -41.22
CA ARG A 1037 15.13 -27.43 -41.62
C ARG A 1037 16.05 -28.32 -42.45
N LEU A 1038 16.05 -29.63 -42.18
CA LEU A 1038 16.82 -30.62 -42.93
C LEU A 1038 16.09 -31.15 -44.18
N GLY A 1039 14.91 -30.60 -44.50
CA GLY A 1039 14.14 -30.96 -45.69
C GLY A 1039 13.23 -32.18 -45.55
N ASP A 1040 13.13 -32.79 -44.36
CA ASP A 1040 12.26 -33.94 -44.07
C ASP A 1040 10.83 -33.48 -43.72
N GLN A 1041 10.18 -32.85 -44.70
CA GLN A 1041 8.85 -32.25 -44.54
C GLN A 1041 7.75 -33.28 -44.24
N ALA A 1042 7.94 -34.54 -44.66
CA ALA A 1042 6.97 -35.62 -44.41
C ALA A 1042 6.90 -35.99 -42.93
N GLU A 1043 8.07 -36.21 -42.33
CA GLU A 1043 8.15 -36.57 -40.92
C GLU A 1043 7.78 -35.39 -40.01
N ALA A 1044 8.18 -34.16 -40.38
CA ALA A 1044 7.77 -32.96 -39.67
C ALA A 1044 6.24 -32.81 -39.60
N ALA A 1045 5.54 -32.95 -40.74
CA ALA A 1045 4.09 -32.89 -40.77
C ALA A 1045 3.42 -34.02 -39.95
N ARG A 1046 4.04 -35.22 -39.90
CA ARG A 1046 3.58 -36.33 -39.04
C ARG A 1046 3.68 -35.95 -37.56
N LEU A 1047 4.83 -35.44 -37.13
CA LEU A 1047 5.08 -35.03 -35.74
C LEU A 1047 4.20 -33.84 -35.32
N HIS A 1048 4.05 -32.82 -36.17
CA HIS A 1048 3.14 -31.70 -35.87
C HIS A 1048 1.67 -32.14 -35.79
N ARG A 1049 1.26 -33.14 -36.57
CA ARG A 1049 -0.08 -33.74 -36.46
C ARG A 1049 -0.26 -34.50 -35.14
N GLU A 1050 0.76 -35.24 -34.70
CA GLU A 1050 0.77 -35.88 -33.37
C GLU A 1050 0.57 -34.85 -32.26
N VAL A 1051 1.31 -33.74 -32.30
CA VAL A 1051 1.17 -32.62 -31.33
C VAL A 1051 -0.23 -32.00 -31.38
N LEU A 1052 -0.80 -31.76 -32.57
CA LEU A 1052 -2.14 -31.19 -32.70
C LEU A 1052 -3.21 -32.13 -32.11
N VAL A 1053 -3.12 -33.44 -32.37
CA VAL A 1053 -4.07 -34.42 -31.81
C VAL A 1053 -3.98 -34.46 -30.28
N ALA A 1054 -2.76 -34.49 -29.74
CA ALA A 1054 -2.55 -34.50 -28.30
C ALA A 1054 -3.06 -33.22 -27.62
N THR A 1055 -2.69 -32.04 -28.16
CA THR A 1055 -3.14 -30.74 -27.63
C THR A 1055 -4.66 -30.56 -27.71
N ARG A 1056 -5.30 -30.96 -28.82
CA ARG A 1056 -6.78 -30.95 -28.92
C ARG A 1056 -7.45 -31.80 -27.84
N ARG A 1057 -6.95 -33.02 -27.61
CA ARG A 1057 -7.51 -33.92 -26.60
C ARG A 1057 -7.34 -33.39 -25.17
N MET A 1058 -6.19 -32.78 -24.88
CA MET A 1058 -5.86 -32.34 -23.51
C MET A 1058 -6.38 -30.95 -23.17
N LEU A 1059 -6.17 -29.99 -24.07
CA LEU A 1059 -6.40 -28.57 -23.83
C LEU A 1059 -7.72 -28.09 -24.44
N GLY A 1060 -8.29 -28.87 -25.36
CA GLY A 1060 -9.45 -28.48 -26.14
C GLY A 1060 -9.10 -27.59 -27.35
N ASP A 1061 -10.10 -27.38 -28.20
CA ASP A 1061 -9.92 -26.64 -29.46
C ASP A 1061 -9.71 -25.14 -29.29
N GLY A 1062 -10.27 -24.56 -28.22
CA GLY A 1062 -10.17 -23.13 -27.91
C GLY A 1062 -8.89 -22.71 -27.19
N HIS A 1063 -7.95 -23.62 -26.92
CA HIS A 1063 -6.74 -23.28 -26.18
C HIS A 1063 -5.67 -22.62 -27.10
N PRO A 1064 -4.94 -21.59 -26.62
CA PRO A 1064 -3.90 -20.91 -27.40
C PRO A 1064 -2.82 -21.84 -27.97
N ASP A 1065 -2.44 -22.88 -27.23
CA ASP A 1065 -1.40 -23.83 -27.67
C ASP A 1065 -1.91 -24.80 -28.73
N THR A 1066 -3.20 -25.14 -28.72
CA THR A 1066 -3.84 -25.93 -29.78
C THR A 1066 -3.89 -25.12 -31.07
N ALA A 1067 -4.23 -23.82 -30.99
CA ALA A 1067 -4.14 -22.91 -32.12
C ALA A 1067 -2.70 -22.77 -32.66
N ALA A 1068 -1.70 -22.73 -31.79
CA ALA A 1068 -0.29 -22.70 -32.21
C ALA A 1068 0.14 -24.01 -32.88
N ALA A 1069 -0.35 -25.17 -32.41
CA ALA A 1069 -0.11 -26.46 -33.04
C ALA A 1069 -0.74 -26.53 -34.46
N ARG A 1070 -1.94 -25.96 -34.65
CA ARG A 1070 -2.57 -25.81 -35.97
C ARG A 1070 -1.69 -24.99 -36.92
N MET A 1071 -1.17 -23.85 -36.47
CA MET A 1071 -0.29 -23.01 -37.28
C MET A 1071 0.99 -23.75 -37.71
N ARG A 1072 1.64 -24.46 -36.78
CA ARG A 1072 2.84 -25.25 -37.09
C ARG A 1072 2.54 -26.35 -38.11
N LEU A 1073 1.45 -27.09 -37.94
CA LEU A 1073 1.04 -28.11 -38.91
C LEU A 1073 0.66 -27.50 -40.27
N ALA A 1074 -0.02 -26.35 -40.29
CA ALA A 1074 -0.37 -25.66 -41.52
C ALA A 1074 0.89 -25.24 -42.30
N ARG A 1075 1.91 -24.73 -41.62
CA ARG A 1075 3.22 -24.43 -42.22
C ARG A 1075 3.86 -25.68 -42.84
N ALA A 1076 3.87 -26.79 -42.10
CA ALA A 1076 4.42 -28.06 -42.58
C ALA A 1076 3.68 -28.60 -43.82
N LEU A 1077 2.34 -28.45 -43.86
CA LEU A 1077 1.52 -28.84 -45.02
C LEU A 1077 1.77 -27.92 -46.23
N GLY A 1078 1.87 -26.61 -46.01
CA GLY A 1078 2.20 -25.64 -47.05
C GLY A 1078 3.55 -25.94 -47.71
N SER A 1079 4.58 -26.24 -46.93
CA SER A 1079 5.90 -26.67 -47.44
C SER A 1079 5.86 -27.95 -48.29
N ARG A 1080 4.78 -28.74 -48.18
CA ARG A 1080 4.52 -29.93 -49.01
C ARG A 1080 3.61 -29.67 -50.21
N GLY A 1081 3.13 -28.43 -50.36
CA GLY A 1081 2.17 -28.04 -51.39
C GLY A 1081 0.70 -28.30 -51.03
N ASP A 1082 0.38 -28.75 -49.81
CA ASP A 1082 -1.01 -28.93 -49.34
C ASP A 1082 -1.55 -27.62 -48.74
N TRP A 1083 -1.71 -26.62 -49.62
CA TRP A 1083 -2.16 -25.27 -49.25
C TRP A 1083 -3.63 -25.22 -48.84
N THR A 1084 -4.46 -26.12 -49.36
CA THR A 1084 -5.88 -26.22 -48.96
C THR A 1084 -6.03 -26.79 -47.56
N GLY A 1085 -5.27 -27.84 -47.22
CA GLY A 1085 -5.18 -28.38 -45.86
C GLY A 1085 -4.61 -27.35 -44.87
N ALA A 1086 -3.59 -26.59 -45.30
CA ALA A 1086 -3.04 -25.49 -44.51
C ALA A 1086 -4.07 -24.38 -44.22
N ALA A 1087 -4.79 -23.92 -45.24
CA ALA A 1087 -5.82 -22.88 -45.11
C ALA A 1087 -6.97 -23.30 -44.17
N ALA A 1088 -7.38 -24.57 -44.20
CA ALA A 1088 -8.40 -25.10 -43.28
C ALA A 1088 -7.95 -25.01 -41.81
N LEU A 1089 -6.72 -25.45 -41.51
CA LEU A 1089 -6.16 -25.37 -40.16
C LEU A 1089 -5.95 -23.92 -39.68
N LEU A 1090 -5.52 -23.03 -40.57
CA LEU A 1090 -5.35 -21.61 -40.27
C LEU A 1090 -6.69 -20.94 -40.00
N THR A 1091 -7.77 -21.31 -40.71
CA THR A 1091 -9.11 -20.77 -40.46
C THR A 1091 -9.61 -21.14 -39.06
N GLU A 1092 -9.39 -22.39 -38.64
CA GLU A 1092 -9.69 -22.79 -37.25
C GLU A 1092 -8.84 -22.02 -36.23
N ALA A 1093 -7.53 -21.90 -36.48
CA ALA A 1093 -6.61 -21.17 -35.59
C ALA A 1093 -7.01 -19.70 -35.46
N ARG A 1094 -7.45 -19.08 -36.56
CA ARG A 1094 -7.96 -17.72 -36.61
C ARG A 1094 -9.17 -17.55 -35.70
N SER A 1095 -10.16 -18.44 -35.81
CA SER A 1095 -11.36 -18.41 -34.95
C SER A 1095 -10.97 -18.46 -33.48
N SER A 1096 -10.09 -19.40 -33.11
CA SER A 1096 -9.63 -19.52 -31.73
C SER A 1096 -8.92 -18.24 -31.23
N TYR A 1097 -8.03 -17.64 -32.03
CA TYR A 1097 -7.33 -16.43 -31.61
C TYR A 1097 -8.21 -15.19 -31.55
N VAL A 1098 -9.19 -15.05 -32.44
CA VAL A 1098 -10.17 -13.96 -32.39
C VAL A 1098 -11.02 -14.07 -31.12
N ASP A 1099 -11.48 -15.26 -30.77
CA ASP A 1099 -12.28 -15.48 -29.56
C ASP A 1099 -11.48 -15.22 -28.28
N LEU A 1100 -10.18 -15.56 -28.28
CA LEU A 1100 -9.30 -15.40 -27.13
C LEU A 1100 -8.79 -13.96 -26.91
N TYR A 1101 -8.40 -13.29 -27.99
CA TYR A 1101 -7.61 -12.05 -27.92
C TYR A 1101 -8.23 -10.87 -28.67
N GLY A 1102 -9.33 -11.10 -29.39
CA GLY A 1102 -9.92 -10.11 -30.29
C GLY A 1102 -9.22 -10.05 -31.66
N PRO A 1103 -9.86 -9.37 -32.63
CA PRO A 1103 -9.45 -9.36 -34.03
C PRO A 1103 -8.16 -8.58 -34.33
N ASP A 1104 -7.74 -7.69 -33.43
CA ASP A 1104 -6.59 -6.80 -33.63
C ASP A 1104 -5.29 -7.34 -32.98
N ASN A 1105 -5.36 -8.50 -32.32
CA ASN A 1105 -4.19 -9.11 -31.71
C ASN A 1105 -3.16 -9.55 -32.77
N GLN A 1106 -1.87 -9.41 -32.47
CA GLN A 1106 -0.78 -9.80 -33.37
C GLN A 1106 -0.89 -11.26 -33.87
N ARG A 1107 -1.38 -12.20 -33.04
CA ARG A 1107 -1.55 -13.60 -33.49
C ARG A 1107 -2.61 -13.76 -34.56
N VAL A 1108 -3.67 -12.95 -34.53
CA VAL A 1108 -4.68 -12.93 -35.60
C VAL A 1108 -4.08 -12.36 -36.88
N VAL A 1109 -3.26 -11.30 -36.76
CA VAL A 1109 -2.51 -10.72 -37.90
C VAL A 1109 -1.60 -11.77 -38.56
N GLU A 1110 -0.87 -12.55 -37.76
CA GLU A 1110 0.00 -13.63 -38.24
C GLU A 1110 -0.77 -14.73 -38.98
N VAL A 1111 -1.92 -15.14 -38.44
CA VAL A 1111 -2.77 -16.15 -39.10
C VAL A 1111 -3.39 -15.61 -40.39
N ASP A 1112 -3.86 -14.37 -40.40
CA ASP A 1112 -4.42 -13.73 -41.60
C ASP A 1112 -3.36 -13.57 -42.71
N TYR A 1113 -2.13 -13.22 -42.35
CA TYR A 1113 -1.01 -13.20 -43.29
C TYR A 1113 -0.73 -14.59 -43.88
N ALA A 1114 -0.74 -15.63 -43.05
CA ALA A 1114 -0.54 -17.00 -43.52
C ALA A 1114 -1.69 -17.51 -44.41
N LEU A 1115 -2.94 -17.10 -44.13
CA LEU A 1115 -4.10 -17.40 -44.96
C LEU A 1115 -3.98 -16.75 -46.35
N ALA A 1116 -3.55 -15.48 -46.40
CA ALA A 1116 -3.28 -14.79 -47.66
C ALA A 1116 -2.17 -15.48 -48.45
N ALA A 1117 -1.09 -15.91 -47.79
CA ALA A 1117 -0.02 -16.67 -48.43
C ALA A 1117 -0.53 -18.02 -49.01
N CYS A 1118 -1.45 -18.71 -48.32
CA CYS A 1118 -2.08 -19.91 -48.86
C CYS A 1118 -2.92 -19.62 -50.10
N ALA A 1119 -3.65 -18.49 -50.12
CA ALA A 1119 -4.44 -18.05 -51.28
C ALA A 1119 -3.54 -17.72 -52.48
N SER A 1120 -2.45 -16.96 -52.27
CA SER A 1120 -1.46 -16.68 -53.33
C SER A 1120 -0.82 -17.96 -53.86
N ALA A 1121 -0.56 -18.96 -53.00
CA ALA A 1121 0.08 -20.22 -53.39
C ALA A 1121 -0.83 -21.17 -54.20
N VAL A 1122 -2.14 -20.94 -54.20
CA VAL A 1122 -3.11 -21.63 -55.08
C VAL A 1122 -3.59 -20.74 -56.23
N ASP A 1123 -2.83 -19.69 -56.55
CA ASP A 1123 -3.10 -18.68 -57.59
C ASP A 1123 -4.41 -17.87 -57.40
N ASP A 1124 -4.98 -17.83 -56.19
CA ASP A 1124 -6.11 -16.95 -55.84
C ASP A 1124 -5.60 -15.59 -55.33
N HIS A 1125 -4.93 -14.85 -56.22
CA HIS A 1125 -4.38 -13.53 -55.91
C HIS A 1125 -5.46 -12.48 -55.60
N ALA A 1126 -6.70 -12.67 -56.06
CA ALA A 1126 -7.81 -11.78 -55.75
C ALA A 1126 -8.18 -11.85 -54.26
N GLU A 1127 -8.27 -13.06 -53.71
CA GLU A 1127 -8.51 -13.25 -52.28
C GLU A 1127 -7.30 -12.84 -51.44
N ALA A 1128 -6.08 -13.17 -51.87
CA ALA A 1128 -4.86 -12.74 -51.19
C ALA A 1128 -4.76 -11.21 -51.08
N ARG A 1129 -5.02 -10.48 -52.19
CA ARG A 1129 -5.10 -9.01 -52.20
C ARG A 1129 -6.15 -8.50 -51.23
N ARG A 1130 -7.33 -9.11 -51.17
CA ARG A 1130 -8.42 -8.71 -50.25
C ARG A 1130 -7.97 -8.82 -48.80
N ILE A 1131 -7.39 -9.96 -48.42
CA ILE A 1131 -6.90 -10.21 -47.05
C ILE A 1131 -5.75 -9.26 -46.70
N HIS A 1132 -4.73 -9.12 -47.56
CA HIS A 1132 -3.59 -8.24 -47.31
C HIS A 1132 -3.98 -6.76 -47.24
N THR A 1133 -4.97 -6.31 -48.02
CA THR A 1133 -5.47 -4.92 -47.96
C THR A 1133 -6.10 -4.63 -46.60
N GLU A 1134 -7.00 -5.51 -46.14
CA GLU A 1134 -7.64 -5.39 -44.83
C GLU A 1134 -6.62 -5.50 -43.69
N LEU A 1135 -5.68 -6.44 -43.81
CA LEU A 1135 -4.61 -6.63 -42.84
C LEU A 1135 -3.71 -5.40 -42.73
N ARG A 1136 -3.34 -4.79 -43.87
CA ARG A 1136 -2.53 -3.56 -43.89
C ARG A 1136 -3.26 -2.40 -43.26
N TYR A 1137 -4.57 -2.26 -43.49
CA TYR A 1137 -5.38 -1.22 -42.85
C TYR A 1137 -5.38 -1.37 -41.33
N ARG A 1138 -5.67 -2.57 -40.82
CA ARG A 1138 -5.63 -2.86 -39.37
C ARG A 1138 -4.24 -2.66 -38.77
N CYS A 1139 -3.18 -3.15 -39.43
CA CYS A 1139 -1.81 -2.96 -38.96
C CYS A 1139 -1.42 -1.46 -38.90
N ARG A 1140 -1.78 -0.67 -39.92
CA ARG A 1140 -1.56 0.79 -39.91
C ARG A 1140 -2.27 1.47 -38.75
N SER A 1141 -3.53 1.09 -38.50
CA SER A 1141 -4.34 1.68 -37.43
C SER A 1141 -3.83 1.30 -36.03
N ALA A 1142 -3.41 0.05 -35.84
CA ALA A 1142 -3.05 -0.49 -34.52
C ALA A 1142 -1.57 -0.29 -34.17
N LEU A 1143 -0.67 -0.50 -35.14
CA LEU A 1143 0.78 -0.55 -34.93
C LEU A 1143 1.51 0.67 -35.51
N GLY A 1144 0.83 1.44 -36.36
CA GLY A 1144 1.42 2.55 -37.11
C GLY A 1144 1.97 2.12 -38.47
N GLU A 1145 2.24 3.12 -39.32
CA GLU A 1145 2.67 2.88 -40.71
C GLU A 1145 4.09 2.35 -40.84
N ASP A 1146 4.93 2.66 -39.88
CA ASP A 1146 6.37 2.38 -39.88
C ASP A 1146 6.73 1.07 -39.16
N HIS A 1147 5.73 0.38 -38.62
CA HIS A 1147 5.91 -0.85 -37.88
C HIS A 1147 6.35 -2.02 -38.79
N PRO A 1148 7.28 -2.89 -38.37
CA PRO A 1148 7.78 -4.00 -39.19
C PRO A 1148 6.68 -4.88 -39.81
N TRP A 1149 5.63 -5.20 -39.05
CA TRP A 1149 4.49 -5.96 -39.57
C TRP A 1149 3.70 -5.21 -40.66
N THR A 1150 3.50 -3.90 -40.50
CA THR A 1150 2.82 -3.08 -41.51
C THR A 1150 3.59 -3.06 -42.82
N LEU A 1151 4.93 -2.96 -42.74
CA LEU A 1151 5.83 -2.99 -43.89
C LEU A 1151 5.84 -4.37 -44.57
N ARG A 1152 5.94 -5.45 -43.78
CA ARG A 1152 5.88 -6.84 -44.28
C ARG A 1152 4.59 -7.12 -45.05
N VAL A 1153 3.43 -6.72 -44.50
CA VAL A 1153 2.13 -6.88 -45.18
C VAL A 1153 2.06 -6.02 -46.43
N GLY A 1154 2.62 -4.80 -46.41
CA GLY A 1154 2.73 -3.94 -47.59
C GLY A 1154 3.55 -4.57 -48.72
N ARG A 1155 4.67 -5.23 -48.40
CA ARG A 1155 5.48 -5.98 -49.36
C ARG A 1155 4.72 -7.17 -49.96
N ALA A 1156 3.99 -7.93 -49.13
CA ALA A 1156 3.19 -9.04 -49.63
C ALA A 1156 2.03 -8.58 -50.54
N LEU A 1157 1.33 -7.51 -50.15
CA LEU A 1157 0.28 -6.89 -50.97
C LEU A 1157 0.81 -6.41 -52.33
N THR A 1158 2.05 -5.90 -52.35
CA THR A 1158 2.73 -5.49 -53.59
C THR A 1158 2.87 -6.65 -54.57
N ALA A 1159 3.23 -7.84 -54.09
CA ALA A 1159 3.36 -9.04 -54.92
C ALA A 1159 2.00 -9.46 -55.52
N ASP A 1160 0.92 -9.45 -54.72
CA ASP A 1160 -0.42 -9.80 -55.21
C ASP A 1160 -0.97 -8.77 -56.21
N LEU A 1161 -0.73 -7.47 -55.99
CA LEU A 1161 -1.10 -6.42 -56.94
C LEU A 1161 -0.40 -6.62 -58.29
N ALA A 1162 0.88 -6.98 -58.26
CA ALA A 1162 1.65 -7.27 -59.47
C ALA A 1162 1.13 -8.50 -60.21
N ALA A 1163 0.78 -9.57 -59.48
CA ALA A 1163 0.21 -10.79 -60.05
C ALA A 1163 -1.17 -10.55 -60.71
N LEU A 1164 -1.96 -9.60 -60.19
CA LEU A 1164 -3.25 -9.18 -60.77
C LEU A 1164 -3.12 -8.17 -61.92
N GLY A 1165 -1.90 -7.74 -62.27
CA GLY A 1165 -1.66 -6.76 -63.32
C GLY A 1165 -1.85 -5.29 -62.89
N GLU A 1166 -2.06 -5.00 -61.60
CA GLU A 1166 -2.18 -3.65 -61.04
C GLU A 1166 -0.79 -3.01 -60.82
N ARG A 1167 -0.01 -2.90 -61.90
CA ARG A 1167 1.44 -2.62 -61.84
C ARG A 1167 1.80 -1.26 -61.22
N ASP A 1168 1.10 -0.19 -61.62
CA ASP A 1168 1.40 1.17 -61.13
C ASP A 1168 1.17 1.27 -59.61
N ALA A 1169 0.11 0.60 -59.12
CA ALA A 1169 -0.18 0.52 -57.69
C ALA A 1169 0.88 -0.31 -56.95
N ALA A 1170 1.32 -1.43 -57.54
CA ALA A 1170 2.37 -2.26 -56.97
C ALA A 1170 3.71 -1.50 -56.84
N VAL A 1171 4.16 -0.81 -57.90
CA VAL A 1171 5.41 -0.02 -57.87
C VAL A 1171 5.34 1.09 -56.83
N THR A 1172 4.25 1.84 -56.81
CA THR A 1172 4.05 2.94 -55.84
C THR A 1172 4.13 2.43 -54.40
N LEU A 1173 3.46 1.31 -54.11
CA LEU A 1173 3.47 0.71 -52.79
C LEU A 1173 4.85 0.14 -52.41
N ALA A 1174 5.53 -0.53 -53.35
CA ALA A 1174 6.85 -1.10 -53.13
C ALA A 1174 7.88 -0.04 -52.76
N GLU A 1175 7.85 1.11 -53.44
CA GLU A 1175 8.75 2.24 -53.19
C GLU A 1175 8.49 2.89 -51.82
N ASP A 1176 7.22 3.10 -51.45
CA ASP A 1176 6.82 3.60 -50.12
C ASP A 1176 7.28 2.65 -49.00
N VAL A 1177 7.07 1.34 -49.16
CA VAL A 1177 7.49 0.33 -48.18
C VAL A 1177 9.02 0.30 -48.04
N LEU A 1178 9.77 0.36 -49.14
CA LEU A 1178 11.23 0.37 -49.12
C LEU A 1178 11.79 1.63 -48.47
N GLU A 1179 11.23 2.81 -48.80
CA GLU A 1179 11.65 4.08 -48.22
C GLU A 1179 11.46 4.07 -46.70
N ARG A 1180 10.28 3.63 -46.24
CA ARG A 1180 9.98 3.51 -44.81
C ARG A 1180 10.86 2.48 -44.13
N ALA A 1181 11.05 1.29 -44.72
CA ALA A 1181 11.91 0.25 -44.16
C ALA A 1181 13.36 0.72 -44.00
N ARG A 1182 13.91 1.43 -44.99
CA ARG A 1182 15.26 2.04 -44.88
C ARG A 1182 15.36 3.05 -43.75
N ARG A 1183 14.33 3.88 -43.60
CA ARG A 1183 14.26 4.90 -42.54
C ARG A 1183 14.15 4.29 -41.14
N THR A 1184 13.39 3.22 -40.98
CA THR A 1184 13.01 2.71 -39.65
C THR A 1184 13.83 1.50 -39.21
N LEU A 1185 14.16 0.59 -40.12
CA LEU A 1185 14.88 -0.66 -39.84
C LEU A 1185 16.36 -0.60 -40.23
N GLY A 1186 16.76 0.39 -41.04
CA GLY A 1186 18.10 0.51 -41.59
C GLY A 1186 18.28 -0.31 -42.88
N GLY A 1187 19.39 -0.06 -43.58
CA GLY A 1187 19.67 -0.62 -44.90
C GLY A 1187 19.94 -2.13 -44.92
N ASP A 1188 20.55 -2.65 -43.86
CA ASP A 1188 21.02 -4.05 -43.79
C ASP A 1188 19.98 -5.00 -43.15
N HIS A 1189 18.83 -4.49 -42.75
CA HIS A 1189 17.77 -5.30 -42.15
C HIS A 1189 17.09 -6.19 -43.20
N GLU A 1190 16.79 -7.44 -42.83
CA GLU A 1190 16.23 -8.47 -43.72
C GLU A 1190 14.98 -7.99 -44.49
N GLU A 1191 14.02 -7.36 -43.81
CA GLU A 1191 12.82 -6.79 -44.46
C GLU A 1191 13.13 -5.64 -45.44
N THR A 1192 14.17 -4.84 -45.16
CA THR A 1192 14.60 -3.76 -46.06
C THR A 1192 15.22 -4.33 -47.33
N LEU A 1193 16.02 -5.39 -47.20
CA LEU A 1193 16.60 -6.12 -48.32
C LEU A 1193 15.51 -6.78 -49.16
N ALA A 1194 14.57 -7.47 -48.53
CA ALA A 1194 13.43 -8.10 -49.22
C ALA A 1194 12.53 -7.08 -49.94
N ALA A 1195 12.31 -5.90 -49.35
CA ALA A 1195 11.60 -4.81 -50.00
C ALA A 1195 12.39 -4.26 -51.22
N ALA A 1196 13.71 -4.15 -51.10
CA ALA A 1196 14.58 -3.71 -52.20
C ALA A 1196 14.57 -4.69 -53.38
N GLU A 1197 14.62 -5.99 -53.09
CA GLU A 1197 14.47 -7.06 -54.09
C GLU A 1197 13.11 -7.00 -54.78
N THR A 1198 12.03 -6.76 -54.02
CA THR A 1198 10.68 -6.63 -54.58
C THR A 1198 10.58 -5.45 -55.55
N VAL A 1199 11.15 -4.29 -55.20
CA VAL A 1199 11.23 -3.12 -56.09
C VAL A 1199 12.08 -3.42 -57.33
N ALA A 1200 13.22 -4.10 -57.18
CA ALA A 1200 14.09 -4.47 -58.30
C ALA A 1200 13.37 -5.42 -59.28
N TRP A 1201 12.68 -6.43 -58.77
CA TRP A 1201 11.87 -7.37 -59.56
C TRP A 1201 10.74 -6.65 -60.33
N LEU A 1202 10.03 -5.74 -59.68
CA LEU A 1202 8.98 -4.93 -60.33
C LEU A 1202 9.52 -3.99 -61.41
N ARG A 1203 10.79 -3.57 -61.33
CA ARG A 1203 11.41 -2.73 -62.36
C ARG A 1203 11.91 -3.56 -63.53
N SER A 1204 12.52 -4.72 -63.27
CA SER A 1204 13.05 -5.60 -64.33
C SER A 1204 11.94 -6.20 -65.19
N ALA A 1205 10.85 -6.66 -64.57
CA ALA A 1205 9.70 -7.22 -65.30
C ALA A 1205 8.95 -6.21 -66.19
N GLY A 1206 9.35 -4.92 -66.18
CA GLY A 1206 8.77 -3.85 -66.98
C GLY A 1206 9.60 -3.50 -68.20
N GLN A 1207 10.87 -3.94 -68.24
CA GLN A 1207 11.74 -3.79 -69.40
C GLN A 1207 11.43 -4.87 -70.47
N ASP A 1208 11.05 -6.08 -70.06
CA ASP A 1208 10.69 -7.18 -70.99
C ASP A 1208 9.36 -6.96 -71.73
N ALA A 1209 8.46 -6.11 -71.21
CA ALA A 1209 7.18 -5.79 -71.86
C ALA A 1209 7.26 -4.65 -72.88
N ASN A 1210 8.41 -3.96 -72.97
CA ASN A 1210 8.63 -2.83 -73.89
C ASN A 1210 9.51 -3.20 -75.10
N GLU A 1211 9.93 -4.48 -75.22
CA GLU A 1211 10.66 -5.05 -76.37
C GLU A 1211 9.87 -6.11 -77.17
N GLY A 1212 8.57 -6.27 -76.92
CA GLY A 1212 7.64 -7.02 -77.77
C GLY A 1212 6.71 -6.11 -78.55
#